data_AF-A0A0G9LEU7-F1
#
_entry.id   AF-A0A0G9LEU7-F1
#
_cell.length_a   1.000
_cell.length_b   1.000
_cell.length_c   1.000
_cell.angle_alpha   90.00
_cell.angle_beta   90.00
_cell.angle_gamma   90.00
#
_symmetry.space_group_name_H-M   'P 1'
#
loop_
_entity.id
_entity.type
_entity.pdbx_description
1 polymer ?
#
loop_
_entity_poly.entity_id
_entity_poly.type
_entity_poly.pdbx_seq_one_letter_code
_entity_poly.pdbx_strand_id
1 'polypeptide(L)'
;MIKRNNELKTEVMKGLKALEKMNMPIEVRMIKTKNGIRSGYYQDKEKLINDIQRYDGVDNIFFTLNAFSEDLVARGKDKLIAYATNTTTDNEIERRKLLLIDIDPERPAGISSTDDELESANEVRKQVEGYLSNKGFSKPVLACSGNGYHLLYKTDLPNTKEVTELIKKLLVTLDKKFSNDKAKIDKTTYNASRITKLYGTIACKGDNMENRPHRRSRIIESPDVYEVVNEALISKVILEEEGQSINKEVKTSKSSTKKNTKYSGINVEEWLERYNIDVSYVKEESDRTCYVLERCPWNENHTDKSASITQFHEGGISAKCHHDSCSHESWKTLRECYEGKKDRDTNSKEEKKSQADVMIELAMDAGDTFFHDELNEKYVAIESDGNPIVHKISSQDYKSFLVKRFFKETKKAPSKDSINQAVGVLEALAQYDGEMINVSKRCTERDNAIYYDLGDKNWTFIKITKDGWEIDNSGHILFTRRKTMKEQVMPEKYEDISIINKHYRFKTEEDKILHTVSTVTKFLNIGNPIVVYHGEKGASKTTTMRMDRSIVDPSARDVISMPKSATDLSLVLHNNYLPCFDNIDTISAEKSDILCTAATGGGFSRRKLYTDDEETIYEYKVPVILNGINVVATRPDLLDRSLLLGLERIPEDERKEESEVWKDFNDDKPKMLGAIFSIISKAIRIYPDVKLDKLGRMADFTRWGYAIAEVCGIGGEIFLKAYLDNQSKANDEAVNSNPIAVAIIRLMETTQCFEGTPSKLLDTLSVIAEEEKIDIKSRRWVKEPNVLMRKLNELKSNLLLEGITFTSTNTSRGRKVEIRKSPKELMNGQASADSSSISSLIALEPDKINF
;
A
#
# COMPACT_ATOMS: atom_id res chain seq x y z
N MET A 1 -12.67 -19.30 -36.70
CA MET A 1 -11.64 -19.82 -35.79
C MET A 1 -10.36 -20.23 -36.52
N ILE A 2 -10.42 -21.12 -37.53
CA ILE A 2 -9.24 -21.61 -38.28
C ILE A 2 -8.39 -20.48 -38.89
N LYS A 3 -9.01 -19.50 -39.57
CA LYS A 3 -8.29 -18.34 -40.16
C LYS A 3 -7.55 -17.48 -39.13
N ARG A 4 -8.14 -17.30 -37.94
CA ARG A 4 -7.57 -16.51 -36.82
C ARG A 4 -6.41 -17.25 -36.15
N ASN A 5 -6.49 -18.58 -36.04
CA ASN A 5 -5.42 -19.39 -35.49
C ASN A 5 -4.20 -19.46 -36.43
N ASN A 6 -4.44 -19.52 -37.74
CA ASN A 6 -3.36 -19.45 -38.73
C ASN A 6 -2.63 -18.10 -38.69
N GLU A 7 -3.37 -16.99 -38.60
CA GLU A 7 -2.77 -15.65 -38.48
C GLU A 7 -1.96 -15.48 -37.19
N LEU A 8 -2.48 -15.94 -36.05
CA LEU A 8 -1.75 -15.97 -34.78
C LEU A 8 -0.44 -16.74 -34.92
N LYS A 9 -0.50 -17.97 -35.45
CA LYS A 9 0.67 -18.81 -35.65
C LYS A 9 1.71 -18.13 -36.54
N THR A 10 1.30 -17.61 -37.70
CA THR A 10 2.21 -16.93 -38.63
C THR A 10 2.87 -15.70 -38.00
N GLU A 11 2.11 -14.83 -37.34
CA GLU A 11 2.65 -13.59 -36.77
C GLU A 11 3.52 -13.84 -35.53
N VAL A 12 3.16 -14.80 -34.66
CA VAL A 12 3.99 -15.17 -33.51
C VAL A 12 5.32 -15.76 -33.98
N MET A 13 5.29 -16.68 -34.96
CA MET A 13 6.52 -17.25 -35.51
C MET A 13 7.39 -16.19 -36.19
N LYS A 14 6.78 -15.22 -36.90
CA LYS A 14 7.48 -14.07 -37.46
C LYS A 14 8.15 -13.24 -36.36
N GLY A 15 7.44 -12.97 -35.26
CA GLY A 15 7.97 -12.27 -34.08
C GLY A 15 9.16 -12.98 -33.44
N LEU A 16 9.04 -14.29 -33.18
CA LEU A 16 10.11 -15.08 -32.58
C LEU A 16 11.34 -15.18 -33.48
N LYS A 17 11.14 -15.28 -34.79
CA LYS A 17 12.23 -15.29 -35.77
C LYS A 17 12.96 -13.94 -35.83
N ALA A 18 12.21 -12.82 -35.90
CA ALA A 18 12.78 -11.48 -35.94
C ALA A 18 13.58 -11.12 -34.68
N LEU A 19 13.28 -11.75 -33.55
CA LEU A 19 13.96 -11.49 -32.28
C LEU A 19 15.00 -12.56 -31.91
N GLU A 20 15.35 -13.46 -32.84
CA GLU A 20 16.27 -14.59 -32.64
C GLU A 20 15.88 -15.50 -31.45
N LYS A 21 14.58 -15.57 -31.13
CA LYS A 21 14.03 -16.37 -30.01
C LYS A 21 13.59 -17.78 -30.40
N MET A 22 13.81 -18.19 -31.64
CA MET A 22 13.40 -19.51 -32.14
C MET A 22 14.08 -20.66 -31.38
N ASN A 23 15.37 -20.51 -31.06
CA ASN A 23 16.18 -21.55 -30.45
C ASN A 23 16.46 -21.30 -28.95
N MET A 24 15.72 -20.38 -28.33
CA MET A 24 15.87 -20.06 -26.91
C MET A 24 14.56 -20.32 -26.17
N PRO A 25 14.60 -20.73 -24.89
CA PRO A 25 13.39 -20.77 -24.08
C PRO A 25 12.82 -19.35 -23.96
N ILE A 26 11.49 -19.25 -23.99
CA ILE A 26 10.79 -17.99 -23.71
C ILE A 26 9.79 -18.19 -22.59
N GLU A 27 9.70 -17.21 -21.71
CA GLU A 27 8.62 -17.15 -20.75
C GLU A 27 7.48 -16.32 -21.34
N VAL A 28 6.25 -16.79 -21.19
CA VAL A 28 5.03 -16.08 -21.57
C VAL A 28 4.17 -15.84 -20.34
N ARG A 29 3.66 -14.62 -20.19
CA ARG A 29 2.87 -14.17 -19.03
C ARG A 29 1.55 -13.50 -19.42
N MET A 30 0.54 -13.68 -18.58
CA MET A 30 -0.74 -12.94 -18.58
C MET A 30 -1.06 -12.51 -17.15
N ILE A 31 -1.05 -11.20 -16.85
CA ILE A 31 -0.99 -10.71 -15.46
C ILE A 31 -2.36 -10.34 -14.87
N LYS A 32 -3.29 -9.83 -15.69
CA LYS A 32 -4.60 -9.32 -15.24
C LYS A 32 -5.75 -10.25 -15.62
N THR A 33 -5.57 -11.55 -15.41
CA THR A 33 -6.58 -12.55 -15.76
C THR A 33 -7.50 -12.85 -14.57
N LYS A 34 -8.69 -13.40 -14.82
CA LYS A 34 -9.60 -13.87 -13.76
C LYS A 34 -9.00 -14.97 -12.87
N ASN A 35 -7.94 -15.65 -13.33
CA ASN A 35 -7.29 -16.76 -12.63
C ASN A 35 -5.85 -16.40 -12.18
N GLY A 36 -5.67 -15.16 -11.71
CA GLY A 36 -4.35 -14.66 -11.31
C GLY A 36 -3.37 -14.53 -12.48
N ILE A 37 -2.07 -14.57 -12.17
CA ILE A 37 -1.02 -14.55 -13.19
C ILE A 37 -0.98 -15.94 -13.84
N ARG A 38 -1.02 -15.99 -15.18
CA ARG A 38 -0.65 -17.19 -15.93
C ARG A 38 0.78 -17.04 -16.43
N SER A 39 1.63 -18.04 -16.20
CA SER A 39 3.00 -18.07 -16.73
C SER A 39 3.36 -19.45 -17.26
N GLY A 40 4.20 -19.51 -18.29
CA GLY A 40 4.71 -20.74 -18.87
C GLY A 40 6.04 -20.52 -19.60
N TYR A 41 6.87 -21.54 -19.66
CA TYR A 41 8.24 -21.48 -20.19
C TYR A 41 8.39 -22.44 -21.37
N TYR A 42 8.57 -21.93 -22.58
CA TYR A 42 8.44 -22.68 -23.82
C TYR A 42 9.76 -22.81 -24.58
N GLN A 43 10.21 -24.05 -24.71
CA GLN A 43 11.20 -24.47 -25.71
C GLN A 43 10.45 -24.87 -27.00
N ASP A 44 9.32 -25.55 -26.87
CA ASP A 44 8.45 -25.95 -27.98
C ASP A 44 7.50 -24.81 -28.39
N LYS A 45 7.73 -24.24 -29.58
CA LYS A 45 6.96 -23.11 -30.10
C LYS A 45 5.57 -23.51 -30.59
N GLU A 46 5.36 -24.77 -30.97
CA GLU A 46 4.04 -25.26 -31.34
C GLU A 46 3.15 -25.40 -30.10
N LYS A 47 3.70 -25.93 -29.00
CA LYS A 47 2.99 -25.98 -27.71
C LYS A 47 2.66 -24.60 -27.18
N LEU A 48 3.58 -23.65 -27.32
CA LEU A 48 3.32 -22.25 -26.98
C LEU A 48 2.06 -21.74 -27.70
N ILE A 49 2.02 -21.88 -29.03
CA ILE A 49 0.92 -21.37 -29.86
C ILE A 49 -0.39 -22.06 -29.46
N ASN A 50 -0.35 -23.38 -29.26
CA ASN A 50 -1.51 -24.15 -28.84
C ASN A 50 -2.07 -23.71 -27.48
N ASP A 51 -1.21 -23.33 -26.54
CA ASP A 51 -1.63 -22.90 -25.20
C ASP A 51 -2.19 -21.47 -25.19
N ILE A 52 -1.63 -20.57 -26.00
CA ILE A 52 -2.03 -19.16 -26.01
C ILE A 52 -3.24 -18.87 -26.91
N GLN A 53 -3.55 -19.74 -27.90
CA GLN A 53 -4.58 -19.45 -28.92
C GLN A 53 -5.96 -19.12 -28.34
N ARG A 54 -6.36 -19.77 -27.24
CA ARG A 54 -7.65 -19.53 -26.58
C ARG A 54 -7.72 -18.21 -25.82
N TYR A 55 -6.56 -17.58 -25.59
CA TYR A 55 -6.43 -16.33 -24.86
C TYR A 55 -6.16 -15.14 -25.81
N ASP A 56 -5.81 -15.39 -27.07
CA ASP A 56 -5.57 -14.34 -28.07
C ASP A 56 -6.86 -13.52 -28.34
N GLY A 57 -6.83 -12.24 -28.01
CA GLY A 57 -7.99 -11.34 -28.08
C GLY A 57 -8.94 -11.46 -26.90
N VAL A 58 -8.52 -12.13 -25.82
CA VAL A 58 -9.24 -12.19 -24.53
C VAL A 58 -8.36 -11.59 -23.44
N ASP A 59 -7.14 -12.11 -23.29
CA ASP A 59 -6.15 -11.65 -22.34
C ASP A 59 -4.96 -11.00 -23.08
N ASN A 60 -4.30 -10.04 -22.43
CA ASN A 60 -3.03 -9.52 -22.95
C ASN A 60 -1.90 -10.53 -22.66
N ILE A 61 -1.21 -10.94 -23.73
CA ILE A 61 -0.15 -11.94 -23.67
C ILE A 61 1.21 -11.24 -23.82
N PHE A 62 2.12 -11.49 -22.89
CA PHE A 62 3.45 -10.88 -22.84
C PHE A 62 4.53 -11.95 -22.85
N PHE A 63 5.75 -11.59 -23.22
CA PHE A 63 6.91 -12.46 -23.11
C PHE A 63 8.14 -11.70 -22.57
N THR A 64 9.08 -12.43 -21.98
CA THR A 64 10.33 -11.89 -21.45
C THR A 64 11.34 -11.63 -22.57
N LEU A 65 11.87 -10.42 -22.65
CA LEU A 65 12.77 -9.98 -23.73
C LEU A 65 14.17 -10.58 -23.64
N ASN A 66 14.75 -10.60 -22.44
CA ASN A 66 16.16 -10.95 -22.24
C ASN A 66 16.36 -12.45 -22.00
N ALA A 67 17.63 -12.89 -22.03
CA ALA A 67 17.98 -14.28 -21.81
C ALA A 67 17.98 -14.56 -20.30
N PHE A 68 17.26 -15.60 -19.89
CA PHE A 68 17.18 -16.07 -18.51
C PHE A 68 17.76 -17.48 -18.43
N SER A 69 18.12 -17.92 -17.21
CA SER A 69 18.70 -19.24 -16.99
C SER A 69 17.79 -20.38 -17.44
N GLU A 70 18.34 -21.37 -18.13
CA GLU A 70 17.57 -22.53 -18.62
C GLU A 70 16.91 -23.32 -17.48
N ASP A 71 17.43 -23.24 -16.26
CA ASP A 71 16.86 -23.89 -15.07
C ASP A 71 15.44 -23.38 -14.76
N LEU A 72 15.13 -22.13 -15.13
CA LEU A 72 13.80 -21.55 -14.91
C LEU A 72 12.72 -22.26 -15.73
N VAL A 73 13.08 -22.96 -16.80
CA VAL A 73 12.13 -23.74 -17.62
C VAL A 73 11.40 -24.78 -16.76
N ALA A 74 12.02 -25.27 -15.69
CA ALA A 74 11.40 -26.22 -14.75
C ALA A 74 10.12 -25.67 -14.08
N ARG A 75 9.97 -24.34 -13.98
CA ARG A 75 8.77 -23.70 -13.39
C ARG A 75 7.50 -23.93 -14.20
N GLY A 76 7.62 -24.23 -15.50
CA GLY A 76 6.46 -24.37 -16.38
C GLY A 76 6.82 -24.86 -17.78
N LYS A 77 7.62 -25.92 -17.88
CA LYS A 77 8.14 -26.43 -19.15
C LYS A 77 7.02 -26.78 -20.13
N ASP A 78 7.00 -26.06 -21.24
CA ASP A 78 6.07 -26.15 -22.36
C ASP A 78 4.59 -26.21 -21.94
N LYS A 79 4.23 -25.49 -20.86
CA LYS A 79 2.85 -25.44 -20.34
C LYS A 79 2.55 -24.12 -19.65
N LEU A 80 1.33 -23.61 -19.82
CA LEU A 80 0.81 -22.48 -19.05
C LEU A 80 0.28 -22.96 -17.69
N ILE A 81 0.76 -22.33 -16.62
CA ILE A 81 0.29 -22.55 -15.24
C ILE A 81 -0.55 -21.33 -14.81
N ALA A 82 -1.74 -21.58 -14.30
CA ALA A 82 -2.58 -20.54 -13.69
C ALA A 82 -2.18 -20.29 -12.23
N TYR A 83 -2.41 -19.07 -11.73
CA TYR A 83 -1.98 -18.64 -10.40
C TYR A 83 -0.48 -18.87 -10.16
N ALA A 84 0.35 -18.65 -11.19
CA ALA A 84 1.80 -18.78 -11.08
C ALA A 84 2.33 -17.80 -10.02
N THR A 85 2.95 -18.34 -8.97
CA THR A 85 3.53 -17.56 -7.87
C THR A 85 4.94 -17.08 -8.17
N ASN A 86 5.68 -17.83 -9.00
CA ASN A 86 7.06 -17.55 -9.38
C ASN A 86 7.14 -17.28 -10.89
N THR A 87 7.69 -16.13 -11.26
CA THR A 87 7.96 -15.71 -12.64
C THR A 87 9.35 -15.08 -12.72
N THR A 88 9.96 -15.02 -13.91
CA THR A 88 11.35 -14.56 -14.05
C THR A 88 11.57 -13.17 -13.45
N THR A 89 12.53 -13.04 -12.55
CA THR A 89 12.90 -11.78 -11.89
C THR A 89 14.15 -11.16 -12.51
N ASP A 90 14.51 -9.93 -12.13
CA ASP A 90 15.65 -9.22 -12.73
C ASP A 90 16.99 -9.93 -12.50
N ASN A 91 17.18 -10.57 -11.34
CA ASN A 91 18.41 -11.27 -10.99
C ASN A 91 18.57 -12.61 -11.72
N GLU A 92 17.49 -13.13 -12.31
CA GLU A 92 17.47 -14.41 -13.02
C GLU A 92 17.72 -14.24 -14.54
N ILE A 93 17.97 -13.00 -14.97
CA ILE A 93 18.42 -12.66 -16.31
C ILE A 93 19.93 -12.81 -16.38
N GLU A 94 20.41 -13.65 -17.29
CA GLU A 94 21.82 -13.90 -17.50
C GLU A 94 22.45 -12.82 -18.38
N ARG A 95 21.75 -12.43 -19.46
CA ARG A 95 22.21 -11.39 -20.39
C ARG A 95 21.10 -10.55 -20.97
N ARG A 96 21.40 -9.27 -21.18
CA ARG A 96 20.56 -8.33 -21.94
C ARG A 96 20.81 -8.55 -23.43
N LYS A 97 19.79 -9.04 -24.14
CA LYS A 97 19.87 -9.35 -25.59
C LYS A 97 19.14 -8.34 -26.46
N LEU A 98 18.18 -7.61 -25.88
CA LEU A 98 17.39 -6.62 -26.58
C LEU A 98 17.27 -5.36 -25.73
N LEU A 99 17.49 -4.21 -26.37
CA LEU A 99 17.19 -2.89 -25.84
C LEU A 99 15.83 -2.47 -26.42
N LEU A 100 14.83 -2.33 -25.56
CA LEU A 100 13.50 -1.88 -25.92
C LEU A 100 13.39 -0.37 -25.74
N ILE A 101 12.88 0.32 -26.76
CA ILE A 101 12.34 1.67 -26.66
C ILE A 101 10.85 1.57 -26.98
N ASP A 102 10.02 1.79 -25.96
CA ASP A 102 8.55 1.70 -26.05
C ASP A 102 7.95 3.11 -26.18
N ILE A 103 7.20 3.34 -27.25
CA ILE A 103 6.65 4.63 -27.64
C ILE A 103 5.14 4.50 -27.71
N ASP A 104 4.46 5.06 -26.72
CA ASP A 104 3.00 5.02 -26.59
C ASP A 104 2.43 6.42 -26.84
N PRO A 105 1.25 6.52 -27.48
CA PRO A 105 0.56 7.79 -27.59
C PRO A 105 -0.04 8.22 -26.25
N GLU A 106 -0.18 9.54 -26.06
CA GLU A 106 -0.91 10.10 -24.93
C GLU A 106 -2.41 9.84 -25.13
N ARG A 107 -3.01 9.11 -24.18
CA ARG A 107 -4.42 8.72 -24.21
C ARG A 107 -4.92 8.40 -22.80
N PRO A 108 -6.25 8.34 -22.57
CA PRO A 108 -6.80 7.89 -21.29
C PRO A 108 -6.33 6.48 -20.92
N ALA A 109 -6.08 6.26 -19.63
CA ALA A 109 -5.61 4.97 -19.14
C ALA A 109 -6.69 3.87 -19.31
N GLY A 110 -6.26 2.69 -19.74
CA GLY A 110 -7.11 1.50 -19.80
C GLY A 110 -7.87 1.27 -21.11
N ILE A 111 -7.75 2.14 -22.11
CA ILE A 111 -8.42 2.00 -23.43
C ILE A 111 -7.42 1.89 -24.59
N SER A 112 -7.84 1.29 -25.71
CA SER A 112 -7.05 1.22 -26.95
C SER A 112 -6.90 2.58 -27.64
N SER A 113 -5.83 2.73 -28.44
CA SER A 113 -5.54 3.98 -29.14
C SER A 113 -6.41 4.13 -30.38
N THR A 114 -6.77 5.36 -30.73
CA THR A 114 -7.33 5.67 -32.05
C THR A 114 -6.26 5.54 -33.14
N ASP A 115 -6.65 5.59 -34.42
CA ASP A 115 -5.66 5.59 -35.52
C ASP A 115 -4.81 6.88 -35.52
N ASP A 116 -5.39 8.04 -35.19
CA ASP A 116 -4.67 9.31 -35.09
C ASP A 116 -3.68 9.34 -33.91
N GLU A 117 -4.09 8.80 -32.76
CA GLU A 117 -3.21 8.61 -31.61
C GLU A 117 -2.05 7.68 -32.00
N LEU A 118 -2.34 6.57 -32.68
CA LEU A 118 -1.30 5.64 -33.14
C LEU A 118 -0.33 6.31 -34.12
N GLU A 119 -0.79 7.12 -35.08
CA GLU A 119 0.10 7.84 -36.00
C GLU A 119 0.95 8.89 -35.27
N SER A 120 0.43 9.53 -34.21
CA SER A 120 1.23 10.44 -33.37
C SER A 120 2.42 9.72 -32.72
N ALA A 121 2.23 8.49 -32.25
CA ALA A 121 3.33 7.65 -31.77
C ALA A 121 4.30 7.24 -32.89
N ASN A 122 3.79 7.01 -34.11
CA ASN A 122 4.61 6.70 -35.28
C ASN A 122 5.54 7.88 -35.65
N GLU A 123 5.08 9.12 -35.54
CA GLU A 123 5.88 10.32 -35.79
C GLU A 123 7.06 10.44 -34.81
N VAL A 124 6.80 10.30 -33.50
CA VAL A 124 7.87 10.30 -32.48
C VAL A 124 8.84 9.15 -32.73
N ARG A 125 8.32 7.97 -33.07
CA ARG A 125 9.13 6.80 -33.43
C ARG A 125 10.04 7.06 -34.64
N LYS A 126 9.58 7.74 -35.70
CA LYS A 126 10.41 8.14 -36.86
C LYS A 126 11.58 9.02 -36.41
N GLN A 127 11.31 9.97 -35.52
CA GLN A 127 12.32 10.90 -35.00
C GLN A 127 13.38 10.18 -34.17
N VAL A 128 12.95 9.28 -33.26
CA VAL A 128 13.86 8.48 -32.42
C VAL A 128 14.74 7.58 -33.29
N GLU A 129 14.15 6.84 -34.22
CA GLU A 129 14.88 5.95 -35.13
C GLU A 129 15.90 6.73 -35.97
N GLY A 130 15.49 7.85 -36.59
CA GLY A 130 16.38 8.69 -37.39
C GLY A 130 17.53 9.28 -36.56
N TYR A 131 17.24 9.72 -35.34
CA TYR A 131 18.26 10.22 -34.43
C TYR A 131 19.27 9.14 -34.04
N LEU A 132 18.80 7.98 -33.58
CA LEU A 132 19.69 6.89 -33.18
C LEU A 132 20.52 6.37 -34.36
N SER A 133 19.93 6.29 -35.56
CA SER A 133 20.64 5.93 -36.78
C SER A 133 21.80 6.89 -37.07
N ASN A 134 21.56 8.20 -36.93
CA ASN A 134 22.61 9.23 -37.07
C ASN A 134 23.70 9.14 -35.99
N LYS A 135 23.41 8.52 -34.86
CA LYS A 135 24.39 8.26 -33.79
C LYS A 135 25.14 6.94 -33.97
N GLY A 136 24.83 6.19 -35.02
CA GLY A 136 25.48 4.92 -35.36
C GLY A 136 24.74 3.69 -34.85
N PHE A 137 23.50 3.82 -34.34
CA PHE A 137 22.69 2.64 -34.04
C PHE A 137 22.30 1.94 -35.34
N SER A 138 22.40 0.62 -35.33
CA SER A 138 21.93 -0.24 -36.41
C SER A 138 20.40 -0.18 -36.53
N LYS A 139 19.85 -0.61 -37.67
CA LYS A 139 18.40 -0.65 -37.83
C LYS A 139 17.73 -1.54 -36.76
N PRO A 140 16.68 -1.07 -36.07
CA PRO A 140 15.97 -1.87 -35.08
C PRO A 140 15.02 -2.87 -35.73
N VAL A 141 14.60 -3.87 -34.96
CA VAL A 141 13.34 -4.55 -35.26
C VAL A 141 12.21 -3.61 -34.88
N LEU A 142 11.43 -3.18 -35.87
CA LEU A 142 10.29 -2.31 -35.69
C LEU A 142 9.03 -3.13 -35.50
N ALA A 143 8.32 -2.89 -34.40
CA ALA A 143 7.06 -3.57 -34.12
C ALA A 143 5.96 -2.60 -33.69
N CYS A 144 4.72 -2.94 -34.04
CA CYS A 144 3.54 -2.32 -33.45
C CYS A 144 3.05 -3.19 -32.29
N SER A 145 2.90 -2.59 -31.11
CA SER A 145 2.41 -3.27 -29.89
C SER A 145 0.89 -3.49 -29.89
N GLY A 146 0.22 -2.99 -30.94
CA GLY A 146 -1.23 -2.87 -31.08
C GLY A 146 -1.75 -1.49 -30.69
N ASN A 147 -0.99 -0.73 -29.89
CA ASN A 147 -1.40 0.62 -29.47
C ASN A 147 -0.31 1.70 -29.55
N GLY A 148 0.93 1.30 -29.73
CA GLY A 148 2.10 2.15 -29.90
C GLY A 148 3.16 1.39 -30.70
N TYR A 149 4.39 1.90 -30.70
CA TYR A 149 5.50 1.33 -31.46
C TYR A 149 6.67 0.97 -30.54
N HIS A 150 7.30 -0.16 -30.83
CA HIS A 150 8.51 -0.61 -30.17
C HIS A 150 9.67 -0.57 -31.18
N LEU A 151 10.79 0.03 -30.78
CA LEU A 151 12.08 -0.13 -31.44
C LEU A 151 12.92 -1.10 -30.59
N LEU A 152 13.29 -2.23 -31.16
CA LEU A 152 14.05 -3.29 -30.50
C LEU A 152 15.43 -3.37 -31.13
N TYR A 153 16.44 -2.86 -30.43
CA TYR A 153 17.82 -2.94 -30.86
C TYR A 153 18.48 -4.18 -30.28
N LYS A 154 19.18 -4.95 -31.12
CA LYS A 154 19.98 -6.08 -30.64
C LYS A 154 21.13 -5.55 -29.79
N THR A 155 21.33 -6.15 -28.63
CA THR A 155 22.45 -5.84 -27.75
C THR A 155 23.01 -7.12 -27.16
N ASP A 156 24.15 -7.05 -26.48
CA ASP A 156 24.73 -8.17 -25.78
C ASP A 156 25.50 -7.69 -24.54
N LEU A 157 24.73 -7.23 -23.55
CA LEU A 157 25.27 -6.60 -22.34
C LEU A 157 25.12 -7.51 -21.12
N PRO A 158 26.07 -7.46 -20.18
CA PRO A 158 25.95 -8.18 -18.92
C PRO A 158 24.78 -7.61 -18.10
N ASN A 159 24.16 -8.46 -17.28
CA ASN A 159 23.08 -8.02 -16.40
C ASN A 159 23.66 -7.42 -15.10
N THR A 160 24.20 -6.20 -15.18
CA THR A 160 24.75 -5.49 -14.01
C THR A 160 23.92 -4.25 -13.66
N LYS A 161 24.19 -3.69 -12.48
CA LYS A 161 23.54 -2.43 -12.04
C LYS A 161 23.96 -1.26 -12.93
N GLU A 162 25.21 -1.25 -13.39
CA GLU A 162 25.79 -0.22 -14.27
C GLU A 162 25.07 -0.22 -15.62
N VAL A 163 24.91 -1.39 -16.26
CA VAL A 163 24.15 -1.53 -17.51
C VAL A 163 22.68 -1.13 -17.32
N THR A 164 22.09 -1.48 -16.18
CA THR A 164 20.71 -1.11 -15.87
C THR A 164 20.54 0.41 -15.79
N GLU A 165 21.48 1.10 -15.12
CA GLU A 165 21.46 2.56 -15.03
C GLU A 165 21.81 3.22 -16.38
N LEU A 166 22.68 2.61 -17.19
CA LEU A 166 23.00 3.06 -18.54
C LEU A 166 21.77 3.07 -19.45
N ILE A 167 21.02 1.96 -19.49
CA ILE A 167 19.78 1.85 -20.28
C ILE A 167 18.73 2.85 -19.77
N LYS A 168 18.60 2.98 -18.45
CA LYS A 168 17.68 3.95 -17.84
C LYS A 168 18.03 5.39 -18.24
N LYS A 169 19.31 5.77 -18.21
CA LYS A 169 19.78 7.09 -18.66
C LYS A 169 19.48 7.30 -20.14
N LEU A 170 19.72 6.30 -20.99
CA LEU A 170 19.37 6.38 -22.41
C LEU A 170 17.88 6.68 -22.61
N LEU A 171 16.99 5.94 -21.95
CA LEU A 171 15.55 6.14 -22.07
C LEU A 171 15.12 7.53 -21.55
N VAL A 172 15.71 8.01 -20.46
CA VAL A 172 15.48 9.37 -19.94
C VAL A 172 15.94 10.43 -20.95
N THR A 173 17.10 10.24 -21.58
CA THR A 173 17.63 11.15 -22.61
C THR A 173 16.72 11.21 -23.82
N LEU A 174 16.26 10.05 -24.31
CA LEU A 174 15.36 9.98 -25.46
C LEU A 174 13.99 10.58 -25.15
N ASP A 175 13.41 10.28 -23.97
CA ASP A 175 12.16 10.87 -23.50
C ASP A 175 12.25 12.39 -23.44
N LYS A 176 13.30 12.95 -22.81
CA LYS A 176 13.51 14.39 -22.72
C LYS A 176 13.60 15.06 -24.10
N LYS A 177 14.11 14.34 -25.10
CA LYS A 177 14.35 14.88 -26.44
C LYS A 177 13.14 14.77 -27.37
N PHE A 178 12.36 13.70 -27.27
CA PHE A 178 11.35 13.35 -28.28
C PHE A 178 9.93 13.22 -27.75
N SER A 179 9.73 12.99 -26.45
CA SER A 179 8.37 12.95 -25.89
C SER A 179 7.71 14.32 -25.98
N ASN A 180 6.41 14.33 -26.28
CA ASN A 180 5.60 15.54 -26.40
C ASN A 180 4.20 15.31 -25.80
N ASP A 181 3.28 16.25 -26.05
CA ASP A 181 1.90 16.21 -25.59
C ASP A 181 1.06 15.09 -26.24
N LYS A 182 1.51 14.53 -27.37
CA LYS A 182 0.79 13.51 -28.13
C LYS A 182 1.37 12.10 -28.02
N ALA A 183 2.65 11.93 -27.74
CA ALA A 183 3.28 10.63 -27.56
C ALA A 183 4.51 10.69 -26.66
N LYS A 184 4.76 9.61 -25.93
CA LYS A 184 5.80 9.51 -24.90
C LYS A 184 6.61 8.22 -25.01
N ILE A 185 7.87 8.31 -24.65
CA ILE A 185 8.77 7.17 -24.48
C ILE A 185 8.66 6.64 -23.05
N ASP A 186 8.38 5.34 -22.87
CA ASP A 186 8.30 4.73 -21.54
C ASP A 186 9.69 4.54 -20.92
N LYS A 187 10.04 5.48 -20.04
CA LYS A 187 11.27 5.48 -19.25
C LYS A 187 11.39 4.34 -18.24
N THR A 188 10.34 3.56 -18.00
CA THR A 188 10.34 2.51 -16.98
C THR A 188 10.82 1.16 -17.52
N THR A 189 11.03 1.02 -18.82
CA THR A 189 11.33 -0.25 -19.51
C THR A 189 12.79 -0.75 -19.35
N TYR A 190 13.59 -0.15 -18.45
CA TYR A 190 15.02 -0.44 -18.29
C TYR A 190 15.37 -1.74 -17.54
N ASN A 191 14.45 -2.29 -16.73
CA ASN A 191 14.75 -3.44 -15.87
C ASN A 191 15.01 -4.74 -16.68
N ALA A 192 15.69 -5.71 -16.09
CA ALA A 192 16.20 -6.89 -16.80
C ALA A 192 15.13 -7.84 -17.31
N SER A 193 14.20 -8.16 -16.43
CA SER A 193 13.08 -9.06 -16.67
C SER A 193 11.93 -8.39 -17.42
N ARG A 194 12.18 -7.25 -18.10
CA ARG A 194 11.15 -6.51 -18.82
C ARG A 194 10.41 -7.43 -19.78
N ILE A 195 9.11 -7.53 -19.55
CA ILE A 195 8.18 -8.20 -20.44
C ILE A 195 7.63 -7.19 -21.44
N THR A 196 7.38 -7.66 -22.67
CA THR A 196 6.68 -6.87 -23.68
C THR A 196 5.62 -7.73 -24.37
N LYS A 197 4.79 -7.10 -25.20
CA LYS A 197 3.72 -7.78 -25.94
C LYS A 197 4.31 -8.94 -26.74
N LEU A 198 3.73 -10.14 -26.63
CA LEU A 198 4.08 -11.24 -27.53
C LEU A 198 3.58 -10.89 -28.94
N TYR A 199 4.51 -10.47 -29.79
CA TYR A 199 4.20 -10.05 -31.15
C TYR A 199 3.45 -11.15 -31.89
N GLY A 200 2.38 -10.75 -32.58
CA GLY A 200 1.42 -11.65 -33.18
C GLY A 200 0.18 -11.88 -32.34
N THR A 201 0.07 -11.38 -31.11
CA THR A 201 -1.15 -11.45 -30.28
C THR A 201 -1.93 -10.13 -30.27
N ILE A 202 -3.24 -10.18 -29.99
CA ILE A 202 -4.12 -9.00 -29.95
C ILE A 202 -3.95 -8.22 -28.64
N ALA A 203 -3.77 -6.90 -28.76
CA ALA A 203 -3.74 -6.00 -27.61
C ALA A 203 -5.17 -5.63 -27.18
N CYS A 204 -5.55 -6.06 -25.97
CA CYS A 204 -6.89 -5.90 -25.44
C CYS A 204 -6.89 -4.88 -24.29
N LYS A 205 -7.13 -3.59 -24.58
CA LYS A 205 -7.27 -2.54 -23.55
C LYS A 205 -8.67 -1.92 -23.66
N GLY A 206 -9.48 -2.08 -22.62
CA GLY A 206 -10.88 -1.62 -22.62
C GLY A 206 -11.74 -2.41 -23.60
N ASP A 207 -12.90 -1.88 -23.94
CA ASP A 207 -13.79 -2.49 -24.94
C ASP A 207 -13.28 -2.24 -26.36
N ASN A 208 -13.54 -3.20 -27.26
CA ASN A 208 -13.21 -3.06 -28.68
C ASN A 208 -14.27 -2.19 -29.36
N MET A 209 -13.89 -0.96 -29.71
CA MET A 209 -14.78 0.00 -30.39
C MET A 209 -14.24 0.34 -31.78
N GLU A 210 -15.11 0.74 -32.69
CA GLU A 210 -14.74 1.14 -34.05
C GLU A 210 -13.66 2.23 -34.08
N ASN A 211 -13.80 3.24 -33.21
CA ASN A 211 -12.82 4.32 -33.07
C ASN A 211 -11.60 3.97 -32.20
N ARG A 212 -11.63 2.86 -31.45
CA ARG A 212 -10.54 2.41 -30.55
C ARG A 212 -10.38 0.89 -30.64
N PRO A 213 -9.98 0.36 -31.81
CA PRO A 213 -10.00 -1.06 -32.05
C PRO A 213 -8.92 -1.78 -31.26
N HIS A 214 -9.20 -3.03 -30.87
CA HIS A 214 -8.18 -3.98 -30.44
C HIS A 214 -7.39 -4.43 -31.67
N ARG A 215 -6.10 -4.09 -31.74
CA ARG A 215 -5.23 -4.42 -32.89
C ARG A 215 -4.31 -5.59 -32.57
N ARG A 216 -4.02 -6.41 -33.57
CA ARG A 216 -2.97 -7.45 -33.51
C ARG A 216 -1.61 -6.77 -33.51
N SER A 217 -0.80 -7.06 -32.49
CA SER A 217 0.62 -6.66 -32.48
C SER A 217 1.38 -7.40 -33.56
N ARG A 218 2.33 -6.75 -34.25
CA ARG A 218 3.04 -7.34 -35.39
C ARG A 218 4.45 -6.76 -35.53
N ILE A 219 5.35 -7.56 -36.08
CA ILE A 219 6.62 -7.06 -36.62
C ILE A 219 6.33 -6.38 -37.95
N ILE A 220 6.66 -5.10 -38.04
CA ILE A 220 6.48 -4.27 -39.23
C ILE A 220 7.71 -4.43 -40.12
N GLU A 221 8.89 -4.18 -39.57
CA GLU A 221 10.17 -4.23 -40.26
C GLU A 221 11.20 -4.94 -39.38
N SER A 222 12.13 -5.64 -40.00
CA SER A 222 13.22 -6.35 -39.34
C SER A 222 14.47 -6.19 -40.19
N PRO A 223 15.65 -5.92 -39.59
CA PRO A 223 16.88 -5.79 -40.36
C PRO A 223 17.34 -7.16 -40.90
N ASP A 224 18.00 -7.15 -42.06
CA ASP A 224 18.61 -8.36 -42.65
C ASP A 224 19.88 -8.78 -41.90
N VAL A 225 20.58 -7.81 -41.29
CA VAL A 225 21.79 -8.02 -40.49
C VAL A 225 21.61 -7.38 -39.12
N TYR A 226 21.76 -8.16 -38.06
CA TYR A 226 21.62 -7.68 -36.69
C TYR A 226 22.97 -7.31 -36.09
N GLU A 227 23.33 -6.04 -36.22
CA GLU A 227 24.51 -5.50 -35.55
C GLU A 227 24.21 -5.16 -34.09
N VAL A 228 25.12 -5.55 -33.20
CA VAL A 228 24.98 -5.39 -31.76
C VAL A 228 25.26 -3.94 -31.36
N VAL A 229 24.27 -3.29 -30.77
CA VAL A 229 24.45 -2.02 -30.06
C VAL A 229 25.20 -2.30 -28.76
N ASN A 230 26.43 -1.78 -28.67
CA ASN A 230 27.29 -1.94 -27.51
C ASN A 230 27.15 -0.78 -26.51
N GLU A 231 27.75 -0.95 -25.33
CA GLU A 231 27.73 0.04 -24.24
C GLU A 231 28.36 1.38 -24.63
N ALA A 232 29.42 1.38 -25.44
CA ALA A 232 30.09 2.60 -25.89
C ALA A 232 29.16 3.47 -26.74
N LEU A 233 28.36 2.86 -27.62
CA LEU A 233 27.42 3.56 -28.49
C LEU A 233 26.26 4.18 -27.68
N ILE A 234 25.75 3.45 -26.69
CA ILE A 234 24.72 3.97 -25.77
C ILE A 234 25.28 5.15 -24.96
N SER A 235 26.49 5.00 -24.42
CA SER A 235 27.16 6.04 -23.63
C SER A 235 27.42 7.31 -24.46
N LYS A 236 27.81 7.15 -25.73
CA LYS A 236 28.00 8.27 -26.66
C LYS A 236 26.72 9.11 -26.81
N VAL A 237 25.57 8.47 -26.98
CA VAL A 237 24.28 9.17 -27.10
C VAL A 237 23.95 9.97 -25.85
N ILE A 238 24.23 9.42 -24.67
CA ILE A 238 23.98 10.09 -23.38
C ILE A 238 24.90 11.30 -23.21
N LEU A 239 26.21 11.12 -23.43
CA LEU A 239 27.22 12.16 -23.22
C LEU A 239 27.06 13.35 -24.18
N GLU A 240 26.71 13.10 -25.44
CA GLU A 240 26.52 14.18 -26.43
C GLU A 240 25.33 15.08 -26.10
N GLU A 241 24.24 14.53 -25.53
CA GLU A 241 23.07 15.31 -25.11
C GLU A 241 23.27 16.04 -23.78
N GLU A 242 24.03 15.43 -22.85
CA GLU A 242 24.45 16.11 -21.62
C GLU A 242 25.39 17.30 -21.95
N GLY A 243 26.32 17.11 -22.89
CA GLY A 243 27.22 18.17 -23.37
C GLY A 243 26.50 19.30 -24.13
N GLN A 244 25.42 19.00 -24.86
CA GLN A 244 24.59 20.02 -25.53
C GLN A 244 23.67 20.78 -24.55
N SER A 245 23.26 20.17 -23.44
CA SER A 245 22.44 20.82 -22.42
C SER A 245 23.19 21.91 -21.64
N ILE A 246 24.51 21.76 -21.46
CA ILE A 246 25.38 22.77 -20.82
C ILE A 246 25.50 24.05 -21.66
N ASN A 247 25.35 23.96 -23.00
CA ASN A 247 25.44 25.11 -23.91
C ASN A 247 24.16 25.93 -24.08
N LYS A 248 23.00 25.49 -23.54
CA LYS A 248 21.71 26.18 -23.70
C LYS A 248 21.25 27.03 -22.50
N GLU A 249 21.92 26.97 -21.35
CA GLU A 249 21.51 27.69 -20.13
C GLU A 249 22.33 28.93 -19.73
N VAL A 250 23.24 29.42 -20.59
CA VAL A 250 24.01 30.66 -20.29
C VAL A 250 23.59 31.83 -21.18
N LYS A 251 22.46 32.46 -20.86
CA LYS A 251 22.20 33.87 -21.16
C LYS A 251 21.46 34.52 -20.00
N THR A 252 22.19 34.89 -18.95
CA THR A 252 22.03 36.18 -18.22
C THR A 252 23.16 36.37 -17.21
N SER A 253 23.62 37.63 -17.13
CA SER A 253 24.47 38.26 -16.10
C SER A 253 25.92 37.77 -15.87
N LYS A 254 26.80 38.49 -16.59
CA LYS A 254 28.09 39.10 -16.19
C LYS A 254 28.88 38.56 -14.97
N SER A 255 30.16 38.34 -15.30
CA SER A 255 31.39 38.63 -14.55
C SER A 255 31.83 37.65 -13.44
N SER A 256 32.77 36.77 -13.79
CA SER A 256 34.12 36.84 -13.19
C SER A 256 35.09 35.92 -13.93
N THR A 257 36.23 36.50 -14.28
CA THR A 257 37.40 35.98 -15.01
C THR A 257 38.00 34.73 -14.35
N LYS A 258 38.22 33.63 -15.10
CA LYS A 258 39.22 32.60 -14.74
C LYS A 258 39.91 31.97 -15.96
N LYS A 259 41.15 32.48 -16.17
CA LYS A 259 42.39 31.87 -16.67
C LYS A 259 42.32 30.57 -17.49
N ASN A 260 42.76 30.70 -18.74
CA ASN A 260 43.47 29.66 -19.50
C ASN A 260 44.67 29.13 -18.72
N THR A 261 44.81 27.80 -18.64
CA THR A 261 46.10 27.14 -18.43
C THR A 261 46.35 26.14 -19.55
N LYS A 262 47.33 26.48 -20.40
CA LYS A 262 48.04 25.56 -21.30
C LYS A 262 48.52 24.34 -20.51
N TYR A 263 48.17 23.13 -20.95
CA TYR A 263 48.92 21.94 -20.55
C TYR A 263 50.15 21.83 -21.44
N SER A 264 51.34 21.94 -20.84
CA SER A 264 52.59 21.43 -21.39
C SER A 264 52.57 19.90 -21.24
N GLY A 265 52.46 19.16 -22.34
CA GLY A 265 52.52 17.69 -22.31
C GLY A 265 53.87 17.21 -21.76
N ILE A 266 53.84 16.26 -20.83
CA ILE A 266 55.05 15.60 -20.31
C ILE A 266 55.55 14.64 -21.41
N ASN A 267 56.82 14.77 -21.81
CA ASN A 267 57.50 13.79 -22.65
C ASN A 267 58.03 12.66 -21.74
N VAL A 268 57.59 11.41 -21.96
CA VAL A 268 57.96 10.28 -21.09
C VAL A 268 59.44 9.92 -21.23
N GLU A 269 60.02 10.08 -22.41
CA GLU A 269 61.45 9.83 -22.66
C GLU A 269 62.32 10.80 -21.85
N GLU A 270 62.04 12.11 -21.92
CA GLU A 270 62.74 13.13 -21.13
C GLU A 270 62.51 12.95 -19.61
N TRP A 271 61.34 12.45 -19.21
CA TRP A 271 61.02 12.19 -17.81
C TRP A 271 61.83 10.99 -17.27
N LEU A 272 61.96 9.93 -18.08
CA LEU A 272 62.76 8.75 -17.75
C LEU A 272 64.25 9.08 -17.63
N GLU A 273 64.79 9.88 -18.54
CA GLU A 273 66.17 10.37 -18.47
C GLU A 273 66.40 11.22 -17.21
N ARG A 274 65.47 12.12 -16.90
CA ARG A 274 65.59 13.04 -15.75
C ARG A 274 65.72 12.31 -14.41
N TYR A 275 65.01 11.20 -14.24
CA TYR A 275 65.03 10.41 -13.00
C TYR A 275 65.91 9.17 -13.08
N ASN A 276 66.69 9.04 -14.16
CA ASN A 276 67.66 7.96 -14.38
C ASN A 276 67.04 6.56 -14.20
N ILE A 277 65.89 6.33 -14.84
CA ILE A 277 65.14 5.08 -14.77
C ILE A 277 65.53 4.21 -15.98
N ASP A 278 66.13 3.05 -15.72
CA ASP A 278 66.58 2.14 -16.77
C ASP A 278 65.41 1.50 -17.54
N VAL A 279 65.39 1.71 -18.85
CA VAL A 279 64.44 1.08 -19.78
C VAL A 279 65.10 -0.13 -20.41
N SER A 280 64.44 -1.28 -20.33
CA SER A 280 64.88 -2.53 -20.94
C SER A 280 64.78 -2.49 -22.45
N TYR A 281 63.60 -2.12 -22.95
CA TYR A 281 63.32 -1.95 -24.36
C TYR A 281 62.04 -1.12 -24.55
N VAL A 282 61.90 -0.54 -25.73
CA VAL A 282 60.73 0.25 -26.12
C VAL A 282 59.93 -0.50 -27.18
N LYS A 283 58.60 -0.53 -27.02
CA LYS A 283 57.65 -1.05 -28.00
C LYS A 283 56.86 0.11 -28.60
N GLU A 284 57.07 0.34 -29.89
CA GLU A 284 56.28 1.25 -30.71
C GLU A 284 55.05 0.51 -31.25
N GLU A 285 53.86 0.99 -30.89
CA GLU A 285 52.57 0.49 -31.39
C GLU A 285 51.82 1.65 -32.08
N SER A 286 50.81 1.33 -32.90
CA SER A 286 50.14 2.31 -33.78
C SER A 286 49.55 3.55 -33.09
N ASP A 287 49.20 3.44 -31.81
CA ASP A 287 48.51 4.46 -31.02
C ASP A 287 49.27 4.87 -29.73
N ARG A 288 50.42 4.25 -29.45
CA ARG A 288 51.17 4.43 -28.21
C ARG A 288 52.62 3.95 -28.28
N THR A 289 53.46 4.55 -27.45
CA THR A 289 54.82 4.08 -27.17
C THR A 289 54.87 3.51 -25.76
N CYS A 290 55.38 2.28 -25.61
CA CYS A 290 55.47 1.59 -24.33
C CYS A 290 56.94 1.34 -23.94
N TYR A 291 57.38 1.97 -22.86
CA TYR A 291 58.70 1.84 -22.27
C TYR A 291 58.65 0.75 -21.19
N VAL A 292 59.30 -0.39 -21.44
CA VAL A 292 59.38 -1.48 -20.46
C VAL A 292 60.61 -1.27 -19.58
N LEU A 293 60.43 -1.19 -18.27
CA LEU A 293 61.47 -0.86 -17.32
C LEU A 293 62.30 -2.10 -16.95
N GLU A 294 63.61 -1.92 -16.73
CA GLU A 294 64.50 -3.04 -16.34
C GLU A 294 64.15 -3.55 -14.92
N ARG A 295 63.67 -2.68 -14.04
CA ARG A 295 63.21 -3.01 -12.69
C ARG A 295 61.91 -2.29 -12.36
N CYS A 296 61.10 -2.91 -11.51
CA CYS A 296 59.88 -2.32 -10.99
C CYS A 296 60.19 -1.18 -9.99
N PRO A 297 59.68 0.03 -10.22
CA PRO A 297 59.90 1.15 -9.30
C PRO A 297 59.14 1.06 -7.97
N TRP A 298 58.14 0.20 -7.88
CA TRP A 298 57.28 0.06 -6.71
C TRP A 298 57.72 -1.08 -5.77
N ASN A 299 58.52 -2.02 -6.27
CA ASN A 299 59.00 -3.14 -5.48
C ASN A 299 60.32 -3.67 -6.07
N GLU A 300 61.41 -3.54 -5.31
CA GLU A 300 62.76 -3.93 -5.72
C GLU A 300 62.90 -5.44 -6.02
N ASN A 301 62.00 -6.27 -5.49
CA ASN A 301 62.02 -7.73 -5.73
C ASN A 301 61.44 -8.12 -7.10
N HIS A 302 60.81 -7.21 -7.83
CA HIS A 302 60.27 -7.47 -9.17
C HIS A 302 61.29 -7.06 -10.24
N THR A 303 62.14 -7.99 -10.66
CA THR A 303 63.22 -7.79 -11.63
C THR A 303 62.98 -8.47 -12.98
N ASP A 304 61.76 -8.93 -13.23
CA ASP A 304 61.35 -9.75 -14.39
C ASP A 304 60.83 -8.92 -15.58
N LYS A 305 61.09 -7.61 -15.60
CA LYS A 305 60.67 -6.68 -16.68
C LYS A 305 59.14 -6.57 -16.82
N SER A 306 58.41 -6.77 -15.74
CA SER A 306 56.94 -6.69 -15.66
C SER A 306 56.40 -5.26 -15.51
N ALA A 307 57.25 -4.26 -15.27
CA ALA A 307 56.86 -2.85 -15.13
C ALA A 307 56.99 -2.09 -16.45
N SER A 308 56.03 -1.23 -16.78
CA SER A 308 56.02 -0.43 -18.00
C SER A 308 55.33 0.91 -17.84
N ILE A 309 55.76 1.89 -18.65
CA ILE A 309 55.11 3.19 -18.81
C ILE A 309 54.66 3.30 -20.27
N THR A 310 53.42 3.73 -20.49
CA THR A 310 52.84 3.87 -21.82
C THR A 310 52.44 5.32 -22.06
N GLN A 311 52.99 5.94 -23.11
CA GLN A 311 52.60 7.24 -23.62
C GLN A 311 51.71 7.06 -24.85
N PHE A 312 50.48 7.57 -24.80
CA PHE A 312 49.55 7.55 -25.91
C PHE A 312 49.74 8.80 -26.79
N HIS A 313 49.56 8.68 -28.10
CA HIS A 313 49.68 9.81 -29.04
C HIS A 313 48.68 10.95 -28.73
N GLU A 314 47.56 10.64 -28.09
CA GLU A 314 46.56 11.62 -27.62
C GLU A 314 46.96 12.36 -26.33
N GLY A 315 48.15 12.07 -25.77
CA GLY A 315 48.74 12.76 -24.62
C GLY A 315 48.49 12.11 -23.26
N GLY A 316 47.77 10.98 -23.21
CA GLY A 316 47.61 10.18 -22.00
C GLY A 316 48.92 9.47 -21.61
N ILE A 317 49.20 9.34 -20.32
CA ILE A 317 50.33 8.53 -19.81
C ILE A 317 49.78 7.58 -18.74
N SER A 318 50.15 6.30 -18.84
CA SER A 318 49.87 5.29 -17.83
C SER A 318 51.15 4.58 -17.41
N ALA A 319 51.17 4.01 -16.20
CA ALA A 319 52.23 3.12 -15.76
C ALA A 319 51.61 1.97 -14.98
N LYS A 320 52.18 0.77 -15.11
CA LYS A 320 51.70 -0.45 -14.46
C LYS A 320 52.83 -1.46 -14.25
N CYS A 321 52.66 -2.35 -13.29
CA CYS A 321 53.43 -3.59 -13.15
C CYS A 321 52.47 -4.79 -13.15
N HIS A 322 52.87 -5.89 -13.77
CA HIS A 322 52.01 -7.08 -13.95
C HIS A 322 51.95 -8.03 -12.73
N HIS A 323 52.52 -7.65 -11.59
CA HIS A 323 52.43 -8.40 -10.34
C HIS A 323 51.22 -7.98 -9.48
N ASP A 324 50.57 -8.94 -8.82
CA ASP A 324 49.40 -8.69 -7.97
C ASP A 324 49.67 -7.67 -6.85
N SER A 325 50.87 -7.67 -6.27
CA SER A 325 51.28 -6.72 -5.23
C SER A 325 51.40 -5.27 -5.74
N CYS A 326 51.37 -5.05 -7.06
CA CYS A 326 51.38 -3.74 -7.69
C CYS A 326 50.06 -3.39 -8.39
N SER A 327 48.97 -4.11 -8.10
CA SER A 327 47.65 -3.92 -8.74
C SER A 327 47.03 -2.53 -8.54
N HIS A 328 47.45 -1.78 -7.51
CA HIS A 328 46.99 -0.41 -7.23
C HIS A 328 47.93 0.68 -7.77
N GLU A 329 49.03 0.30 -8.42
CA GLU A 329 50.03 1.24 -8.91
C GLU A 329 49.63 1.89 -10.24
N SER A 330 50.02 3.14 -10.42
CA SER A 330 49.63 3.97 -11.57
C SER A 330 50.70 4.99 -11.92
N TRP A 331 50.50 5.73 -13.02
CA TRP A 331 51.38 6.86 -13.37
C TRP A 331 51.54 7.87 -12.22
N LYS A 332 50.50 8.06 -11.40
CA LYS A 332 50.55 8.97 -10.26
C LYS A 332 51.48 8.44 -9.16
N THR A 333 51.33 7.17 -8.78
CA THR A 333 52.15 6.58 -7.70
C THR A 333 53.60 6.42 -8.14
N LEU A 334 53.83 6.14 -9.43
CA LEU A 334 55.18 6.17 -10.01
C LEU A 334 55.84 7.54 -9.83
N ARG A 335 55.12 8.62 -10.15
CA ARG A 335 55.65 9.98 -9.93
C ARG A 335 55.90 10.27 -8.46
N GLU A 336 55.10 9.74 -7.54
CA GLU A 336 55.36 9.88 -6.11
C GLU A 336 56.66 9.19 -5.66
N CYS A 337 57.05 8.07 -6.30
CA CYS A 337 58.33 7.39 -6.03
C CYS A 337 59.57 8.24 -6.38
N TYR A 338 59.49 9.06 -7.43
CA TYR A 338 60.65 9.80 -7.97
C TYR A 338 60.59 11.33 -7.78
N GLU A 339 59.39 11.92 -7.70
CA GLU A 339 59.19 13.36 -7.54
C GLU A 339 58.90 13.76 -6.07
N GLY A 340 58.69 12.78 -5.18
CA GLY A 340 58.31 12.98 -3.79
C GLY A 340 56.81 13.32 -3.61
N LYS A 341 56.26 13.04 -2.42
CA LYS A 341 54.90 13.44 -2.06
C LYS A 341 54.84 14.97 -1.99
N LYS A 342 54.00 15.61 -2.82
CA LYS A 342 53.69 17.03 -2.65
C LYS A 342 52.96 17.23 -1.33
N ASP A 343 53.65 17.84 -0.37
CA ASP A 343 53.10 18.28 0.90
C ASP A 343 51.83 19.11 0.68
N ARG A 344 50.71 18.66 1.27
CA ARG A 344 49.60 19.54 1.59
C ARG A 344 49.85 20.04 3.00
N ASP A 345 49.99 21.35 3.11
CA ASP A 345 50.07 22.12 4.34
C ASP A 345 49.40 21.44 5.54
N THR A 346 50.23 21.22 6.55
CA THR A 346 49.86 20.94 7.93
C THR A 346 49.13 22.14 8.53
N ASN A 347 47.82 22.18 8.34
CA ASN A 347 46.91 22.82 9.29
C ASN A 347 46.06 21.73 9.93
N SER A 348 46.19 21.60 11.26
CA SER A 348 45.35 20.84 12.20
C SER A 348 44.28 19.95 11.55
N LYS A 349 44.52 18.63 11.51
CA LYS A 349 43.46 17.63 11.23
C LYS A 349 42.44 17.64 12.36
N GLU A 350 41.45 18.51 12.28
CA GLU A 350 40.10 18.09 12.61
C GLU A 350 39.68 17.09 11.52
N GLU A 351 39.26 15.90 11.91
CA GLU A 351 38.66 14.95 10.98
C GLU A 351 37.51 15.64 10.23
N LYS A 352 37.61 15.72 8.90
CA LYS A 352 36.51 16.28 8.10
C LYS A 352 35.32 15.34 8.20
N LYS A 353 34.40 15.67 9.10
CA LYS A 353 33.12 15.00 9.29
C LYS A 353 32.41 14.82 7.96
N SER A 354 31.87 13.63 7.72
CA SER A 354 31.10 13.36 6.52
C SER A 354 29.78 14.15 6.52
N GLN A 355 29.12 14.26 5.38
CA GLN A 355 27.80 14.92 5.33
C GLN A 355 26.76 14.20 6.21
N ALA A 356 26.89 12.87 6.35
CA ALA A 356 26.03 12.08 7.21
C ALA A 356 26.28 12.39 8.69
N ASP A 357 27.56 12.45 9.12
CA ASP A 357 27.94 12.78 10.50
C ASP A 357 27.41 14.17 10.89
N VAL A 358 27.57 15.16 10.00
CA VAL A 358 27.04 16.51 10.22
C VAL A 358 25.50 16.49 10.34
N MET A 359 24.79 15.68 9.56
CA MET A 359 23.33 15.58 9.69
C MET A 359 22.90 14.94 11.01
N ILE A 360 23.62 13.93 11.48
CA ILE A 360 23.36 13.25 12.75
C ILE A 360 23.62 14.24 13.90
N GLU A 361 24.76 14.92 13.89
CA GLU A 361 25.10 15.94 14.90
C GLU A 361 24.08 17.06 14.93
N LEU A 362 23.67 17.59 13.77
CA LEU A 362 22.63 18.61 13.71
C LEU A 362 21.28 18.15 14.28
N ALA A 363 20.98 16.85 14.23
CA ALA A 363 19.77 16.32 14.84
C ALA A 363 19.91 16.19 16.36
N MET A 364 21.06 15.71 16.84
CA MET A 364 21.38 15.61 18.26
C MET A 364 21.47 16.99 18.94
N ASP A 365 22.19 17.92 18.33
CA ASP A 365 22.39 19.29 18.83
C ASP A 365 21.07 20.07 18.87
N ALA A 366 20.11 19.71 18.02
CA ALA A 366 18.78 20.30 18.01
C ALA A 366 17.84 19.73 19.09
N GLY A 367 18.27 18.72 19.85
CA GLY A 367 17.44 18.07 20.87
C GLY A 367 16.36 17.15 20.31
N ASP A 368 16.50 16.66 19.08
CA ASP A 368 15.53 15.72 18.51
C ASP A 368 15.48 14.44 19.36
N THR A 369 14.28 14.05 19.80
CA THR A 369 14.09 12.84 20.62
C THR A 369 13.75 11.66 19.72
N PHE A 370 14.61 10.64 19.71
CA PHE A 370 14.46 9.42 18.93
C PHE A 370 13.85 8.30 19.79
N PHE A 371 12.82 7.63 19.29
CA PHE A 371 12.08 6.63 20.05
C PHE A 371 11.41 5.62 19.10
N HIS A 372 10.89 4.52 19.64
CA HIS A 372 10.19 3.51 18.86
C HIS A 372 8.87 3.11 19.51
N ASP A 373 7.92 2.55 18.75
CA ASP A 373 6.70 1.97 19.31
C ASP A 373 6.88 0.47 19.64
N GLU A 374 5.83 -0.14 20.20
CA GLU A 374 5.80 -1.58 20.54
C GLU A 374 5.98 -2.51 19.33
N LEU A 375 5.69 -2.02 18.12
CA LEU A 375 5.88 -2.74 16.85
C LEU A 375 7.25 -2.45 16.22
N ASN A 376 8.14 -1.78 16.96
CA ASN A 376 9.47 -1.38 16.50
C ASN A 376 9.42 -0.48 15.25
N GLU A 377 8.37 0.34 15.10
CA GLU A 377 8.39 1.47 14.16
C GLU A 377 9.15 2.63 14.81
N LYS A 378 10.04 3.29 14.03
CA LYS A 378 10.98 4.28 14.54
C LYS A 378 10.51 5.69 14.24
N TYR A 379 10.50 6.52 15.26
CA TYR A 379 10.01 7.89 15.22
C TYR A 379 11.02 8.88 15.78
N VAL A 380 10.81 10.13 15.42
CA VAL A 380 11.53 11.28 15.96
C VAL A 380 10.50 12.33 16.35
N ALA A 381 10.64 12.87 17.56
CA ALA A 381 9.92 14.04 18.04
C ALA A 381 10.86 15.25 17.97
N ILE A 382 10.49 16.22 17.14
CA ILE A 382 11.25 17.45 16.92
C ILE A 382 10.62 18.55 17.77
N GLU A 383 11.41 19.21 18.61
CA GLU A 383 10.94 20.34 19.40
C GLU A 383 10.38 21.46 18.51
N SER A 384 9.31 22.10 18.98
CA SER A 384 8.69 23.25 18.33
C SER A 384 8.18 24.24 19.38
N ASP A 385 7.74 25.42 18.96
CA ASP A 385 7.17 26.42 19.89
C ASP A 385 5.91 25.91 20.63
N GLY A 386 5.27 24.85 20.11
CA GLY A 386 4.13 24.14 20.73
C GLY A 386 4.49 22.70 21.10
N ASN A 387 3.58 21.75 20.86
CA ASN A 387 3.89 20.35 21.08
C ASN A 387 4.90 19.81 20.05
N PRO A 388 5.67 18.75 20.37
CA PRO A 388 6.65 18.19 19.45
C PRO A 388 6.04 17.69 18.13
N ILE A 389 6.76 17.93 17.03
CA ILE A 389 6.40 17.43 15.70
C ILE A 389 6.95 16.02 15.55
N VAL A 390 6.05 15.04 15.39
CA VAL A 390 6.45 13.64 15.26
C VAL A 390 6.47 13.20 13.80
N HIS A 391 7.59 12.60 13.39
CA HIS A 391 7.73 11.94 12.10
C HIS A 391 8.24 10.50 12.25
N LYS A 392 7.84 9.62 11.33
CA LYS A 392 8.58 8.37 11.11
C LYS A 392 9.96 8.73 10.55
N ILE A 393 11.03 8.15 11.09
CA ILE A 393 12.41 8.47 10.67
C ILE A 393 12.62 8.10 9.19
N SER A 394 12.05 6.97 8.75
CA SER A 394 12.08 6.54 7.34
C SER A 394 11.28 7.44 6.37
N SER A 395 10.43 8.34 6.88
CA SER A 395 9.51 9.12 6.06
C SER A 395 10.23 10.14 5.17
N GLN A 396 9.64 10.41 4.00
CA GLN A 396 10.13 11.47 3.11
C GLN A 396 10.09 12.85 3.78
N ASP A 397 9.14 13.09 4.69
CA ASP A 397 8.98 14.37 5.36
C ASP A 397 10.15 14.62 6.33
N TYR A 398 10.58 13.62 7.11
CA TYR A 398 11.77 13.73 7.96
C TYR A 398 13.07 13.82 7.14
N LYS A 399 13.20 13.04 6.06
CA LYS A 399 14.35 13.14 5.14
C LYS A 399 14.50 14.56 4.58
N SER A 400 13.40 15.15 4.13
CA SER A 400 13.39 16.53 3.64
C SER A 400 13.69 17.55 4.75
N PHE A 401 13.28 17.28 6.00
CA PHE A 401 13.61 18.09 7.15
C PHE A 401 15.11 18.05 7.50
N LEU A 402 15.75 16.88 7.49
CA LEU A 402 17.21 16.75 7.64
C LEU A 402 17.97 17.52 6.55
N VAL A 403 17.52 17.42 5.30
CA VAL A 403 18.09 18.20 4.18
C VAL A 403 17.97 19.71 4.43
N LYS A 404 16.81 20.17 4.91
CA LYS A 404 16.59 21.58 5.26
C LYS A 404 17.56 22.03 6.36
N ARG A 405 17.73 21.24 7.42
CA ARG A 405 18.63 21.56 8.55
C ARG A 405 20.09 21.61 8.08
N PHE A 406 20.54 20.59 7.34
CA PHE A 406 21.88 20.53 6.75
C PHE A 406 22.17 21.70 5.80
N PHE A 407 21.23 22.04 4.91
CA PHE A 407 21.40 23.15 3.99
C PHE A 407 21.44 24.50 4.71
N LYS A 408 20.62 24.68 5.76
CA LYS A 408 20.61 25.91 6.57
C LYS A 408 21.99 26.19 7.16
N GLU A 409 22.63 25.15 7.69
CA GLU A 409 23.95 25.22 8.32
C GLU A 409 25.09 25.33 7.30
N THR A 410 25.15 24.41 6.34
CA THR A 410 26.32 24.25 5.47
C THR A 410 26.25 25.04 4.15
N LYS A 411 25.04 25.53 3.79
CA LYS A 411 24.70 26.11 2.47
C LYS A 411 24.98 25.16 1.29
N LYS A 412 25.07 23.85 1.52
CA LYS A 412 25.32 22.81 0.51
C LYS A 412 24.19 21.80 0.47
N ALA A 413 23.95 21.22 -0.70
CA ALA A 413 23.04 20.09 -0.84
C ALA A 413 23.73 18.79 -0.38
N PRO A 414 23.10 17.98 0.49
CA PRO A 414 23.64 16.67 0.85
C PRO A 414 23.40 15.66 -0.28
N SER A 415 24.25 14.64 -0.37
CA SER A 415 24.03 13.52 -1.28
C SER A 415 22.90 12.60 -0.80
N LYS A 416 22.26 11.88 -1.72
CA LYS A 416 21.20 10.90 -1.37
C LYS A 416 21.71 9.79 -0.45
N ASP A 417 22.94 9.34 -0.67
CA ASP A 417 23.56 8.29 0.13
C ASP A 417 23.84 8.78 1.55
N SER A 418 24.30 10.02 1.71
CA SER A 418 24.50 10.63 3.03
C SER A 418 23.19 10.77 3.82
N ILE A 419 22.08 11.11 3.15
CA ILE A 419 20.76 11.16 3.81
C ILE A 419 20.37 9.77 4.32
N ASN A 420 20.52 8.74 3.48
CA ASN A 420 20.16 7.37 3.86
C ASN A 420 21.08 6.83 4.97
N GLN A 421 22.37 7.17 4.97
CA GLN A 421 23.31 6.83 6.05
C GLN A 421 22.90 7.49 7.37
N ALA A 422 22.63 8.80 7.35
CA ALA A 422 22.16 9.52 8.54
C ALA A 422 20.86 8.92 9.08
N VAL A 423 19.86 8.69 8.20
CA VAL A 423 18.59 8.03 8.56
C VAL A 423 18.82 6.65 9.17
N GLY A 424 19.70 5.82 8.58
CA GLY A 424 19.99 4.49 9.11
C GLY A 424 20.59 4.51 10.51
N VAL A 425 21.48 5.48 10.80
CA VAL A 425 22.02 5.67 12.15
C VAL A 425 20.95 6.17 13.12
N LEU A 426 20.13 7.15 12.71
CA LEU A 426 19.04 7.67 13.54
C LEU A 426 17.94 6.62 13.81
N GLU A 427 17.66 5.72 12.87
CA GLU A 427 16.78 4.56 13.08
C GLU A 427 17.39 3.57 14.08
N ALA A 428 18.71 3.34 14.02
CA ALA A 428 19.39 2.49 14.99
C ALA A 428 19.34 3.10 16.40
N LEU A 429 19.60 4.40 16.53
CA LEU A 429 19.48 5.14 17.79
C LEU A 429 18.06 5.03 18.34
N ALA A 430 17.04 5.28 17.51
CA ALA A 430 15.64 5.17 17.92
C ALA A 430 15.27 3.76 18.39
N GLN A 431 15.84 2.71 17.78
CA GLN A 431 15.51 1.31 18.09
C GLN A 431 16.27 0.77 19.32
N TYR A 432 17.53 1.13 19.50
CA TYR A 432 18.40 0.52 20.50
C TYR A 432 18.64 1.41 21.72
N ASP A 433 18.63 2.73 21.54
CA ASP A 433 18.91 3.71 22.59
C ASP A 433 17.66 4.54 22.96
N GLY A 434 16.68 4.63 22.07
CA GLY A 434 15.44 5.37 22.25
C GLY A 434 14.44 4.67 23.17
N GLU A 435 13.59 5.46 23.83
CA GLU A 435 12.52 4.92 24.67
C GLU A 435 11.41 4.26 23.82
N MET A 436 10.70 3.28 24.42
CA MET A 436 9.49 2.73 23.81
C MET A 436 8.30 3.64 24.12
N ILE A 437 7.80 4.38 23.13
CA ILE A 437 6.67 5.31 23.27
C ILE A 437 5.66 5.07 22.15
N ASN A 438 4.43 4.72 22.55
CA ASN A 438 3.33 4.53 21.61
C ASN A 438 2.75 5.89 21.17
N VAL A 439 2.66 6.07 19.86
CA VAL A 439 2.07 7.26 19.23
C VAL A 439 0.60 7.06 18.90
N SER A 440 -0.18 8.12 19.06
CA SER A 440 -1.61 8.10 18.75
C SER A 440 -1.91 8.87 17.46
N LYS A 441 -3.10 8.68 16.86
CA LYS A 441 -3.45 9.30 15.55
C LYS A 441 -4.27 10.59 15.69
N ARG A 442 -5.26 10.59 16.58
CA ARG A 442 -6.22 11.70 16.74
C ARG A 442 -6.64 11.93 18.17
N CYS A 443 -6.98 10.86 18.89
CA CYS A 443 -7.29 10.91 20.31
C CYS A 443 -6.52 9.83 21.07
N THR A 444 -6.21 10.08 22.33
CA THR A 444 -5.58 9.11 23.23
C THR A 444 -5.88 9.40 24.69
N GLU A 445 -5.58 8.46 25.57
CA GLU A 445 -5.76 8.58 27.01
C GLU A 445 -4.44 8.34 27.73
N ARG A 446 -4.09 9.24 28.66
CA ARG A 446 -2.91 9.12 29.52
C ARG A 446 -3.17 9.83 30.85
N ASP A 447 -2.72 9.25 31.96
CA ASP A 447 -2.79 9.87 33.29
C ASP A 447 -4.21 10.36 33.69
N ASN A 448 -5.24 9.56 33.40
CA ASN A 448 -6.67 9.89 33.61
C ASN A 448 -7.15 11.15 32.86
N ALA A 449 -6.47 11.52 31.78
CA ALA A 449 -6.84 12.60 30.89
C ALA A 449 -6.93 12.08 29.45
N ILE A 450 -7.85 12.69 28.68
CA ILE A 450 -8.02 12.43 27.26
C ILE A 450 -7.37 13.57 26.50
N TYR A 451 -6.62 13.23 25.46
CA TYR A 451 -5.91 14.18 24.62
C TYR A 451 -6.41 14.08 23.19
N TYR A 452 -6.73 15.22 22.58
CA TYR A 452 -7.24 15.30 21.21
C TYR A 452 -6.38 16.24 20.37
N ASP A 453 -5.86 15.74 19.25
CA ASP A 453 -5.06 16.52 18.31
C ASP A 453 -5.94 17.32 17.35
N LEU A 454 -5.83 18.66 17.35
CA LEU A 454 -6.56 19.50 16.40
C LEU A 454 -6.08 19.31 14.95
N GLY A 455 -4.86 18.81 14.70
CA GLY A 455 -4.34 18.66 13.34
C GLY A 455 -3.91 19.98 12.69
N ASP A 456 -3.83 21.07 13.45
CA ASP A 456 -3.41 22.40 13.03
C ASP A 456 -1.88 22.53 12.90
N LYS A 457 -1.38 23.56 12.22
CA LYS A 457 0.08 23.70 11.99
C LYS A 457 0.91 23.86 13.27
N ASN A 458 0.30 24.30 14.37
CA ASN A 458 0.99 24.55 15.64
C ASN A 458 1.04 23.33 16.56
N TRP A 459 0.50 22.18 16.15
CA TRP A 459 0.45 20.99 16.99
C TRP A 459 -0.32 21.22 18.30
N THR A 460 -1.43 21.96 18.20
CA THR A 460 -2.31 22.26 19.32
C THR A 460 -3.10 21.01 19.71
N PHE A 461 -2.98 20.59 20.96
CA PHE A 461 -3.75 19.48 21.52
C PHE A 461 -4.70 20.00 22.59
N ILE A 462 -5.85 19.33 22.73
CA ILE A 462 -6.81 19.60 23.80
C ILE A 462 -6.70 18.51 24.84
N LYS A 463 -6.47 18.88 26.10
CA LYS A 463 -6.49 17.99 27.26
C LYS A 463 -7.85 18.09 27.94
N ILE A 464 -8.48 16.95 28.19
CA ILE A 464 -9.78 16.82 28.84
C ILE A 464 -9.60 16.00 30.11
N THR A 465 -10.01 16.57 31.23
CA THR A 465 -9.93 15.96 32.57
C THR A 465 -11.29 16.00 33.24
N LYS A 466 -11.43 15.44 34.44
CA LYS A 466 -12.65 15.55 35.27
C LYS A 466 -13.01 17.00 35.66
N ASP A 467 -12.07 17.94 35.55
CA ASP A 467 -12.21 19.33 36.01
C ASP A 467 -12.51 20.31 34.87
N GLY A 468 -12.31 19.87 33.63
CA GLY A 468 -12.61 20.64 32.42
C GLY A 468 -11.71 20.24 31.26
N TRP A 469 -11.68 21.07 30.22
CA TRP A 469 -10.76 20.93 29.10
C TRP A 469 -10.04 22.23 28.79
N GLU A 470 -8.79 22.10 28.32
CA GLU A 470 -7.88 23.20 28.01
C GLU A 470 -6.88 22.81 26.92
N ILE A 471 -6.12 23.79 26.41
CA ILE A 471 -5.01 23.51 25.49
C ILE A 471 -3.87 22.87 26.27
N ASP A 472 -3.38 21.73 25.78
CA ASP A 472 -2.18 21.10 26.31
C ASP A 472 -0.92 21.73 25.73
N ASN A 473 -0.06 22.22 26.61
CA ASN A 473 1.26 22.76 26.27
C ASN A 473 2.37 21.98 26.99
N SER A 474 2.09 20.77 27.49
CA SER A 474 3.07 20.01 28.27
C SER A 474 4.11 19.32 27.39
N GLY A 475 3.82 19.10 26.10
CA GLY A 475 4.70 18.39 25.19
C GLY A 475 4.86 16.89 25.50
N HIS A 476 4.09 16.33 26.43
CA HIS A 476 4.25 14.95 26.90
C HIS A 476 3.57 13.92 26.00
N ILE A 477 2.59 14.34 25.20
CA ILE A 477 1.80 13.45 24.35
C ILE A 477 2.29 13.54 22.91
N LEU A 478 2.49 12.39 22.29
CA LEU A 478 3.00 12.29 20.93
C LEU A 478 1.93 11.74 19.99
N PHE A 479 1.55 12.55 19.00
CA PHE A 479 0.64 12.17 17.92
C PHE A 479 1.39 11.99 16.61
N THR A 480 0.90 11.11 15.73
CA THR A 480 1.35 11.05 14.33
C THR A 480 0.24 11.54 13.42
N ARG A 481 0.60 12.41 12.48
CA ARG A 481 -0.34 12.99 11.52
C ARG A 481 -0.12 12.43 10.13
N ARG A 482 -1.21 12.26 9.40
CA ARG A 482 -1.20 11.77 8.02
C ARG A 482 -1.45 12.90 7.05
N LYS A 483 -1.00 12.73 5.81
CA LYS A 483 -1.24 13.71 4.73
C LYS A 483 -2.72 13.94 4.43
N THR A 484 -3.58 12.98 4.78
CA THR A 484 -5.03 13.08 4.60
C THR A 484 -5.74 13.73 5.79
N MET A 485 -5.08 13.87 6.94
CA MET A 485 -5.65 14.50 8.13
C MET A 485 -5.83 16.00 7.89
N LYS A 486 -6.98 16.54 8.28
CA LYS A 486 -7.24 17.98 8.24
C LYS A 486 -7.27 18.58 9.64
N GLU A 487 -6.95 19.86 9.67
CA GLU A 487 -7.14 20.73 10.80
C GLU A 487 -8.62 20.73 11.24
N GLN A 488 -8.81 20.63 12.54
CA GLN A 488 -10.08 20.78 13.23
C GLN A 488 -10.24 22.24 13.66
N VAL A 489 -11.48 22.70 13.79
CA VAL A 489 -11.77 24.01 14.36
C VAL A 489 -11.43 24.04 15.85
N MET A 490 -11.05 25.22 16.35
CA MET A 490 -10.87 25.43 17.78
C MET A 490 -12.23 25.27 18.48
N PRO A 491 -12.35 24.45 19.54
CA PRO A 491 -13.59 24.32 20.30
C PRO A 491 -13.96 25.64 21.01
N GLU A 492 -15.25 25.96 21.04
CA GLU A 492 -15.82 27.07 21.80
C GLU A 492 -16.51 26.53 23.06
N LYS A 493 -16.31 27.13 24.23
CA LYS A 493 -16.98 26.70 25.45
C LYS A 493 -18.50 26.73 25.27
N TYR A 494 -19.11 25.55 25.28
CA TYR A 494 -20.53 25.34 25.13
C TYR A 494 -20.91 24.09 25.93
N GLU A 495 -22.10 24.05 26.51
CA GLU A 495 -22.51 22.98 27.44
C GLU A 495 -23.65 22.12 26.89
N ASP A 496 -24.38 22.62 25.89
CA ASP A 496 -25.57 21.98 25.37
C ASP A 496 -25.27 21.19 24.08
N ILE A 497 -25.24 19.86 24.18
CA ILE A 497 -24.99 19.01 23.01
C ILE A 497 -26.16 18.94 22.04
N SER A 498 -27.37 19.35 22.45
CA SER A 498 -28.56 19.27 21.62
C SER A 498 -28.45 20.08 20.33
N ILE A 499 -27.50 21.04 20.26
CA ILE A 499 -27.14 21.76 19.05
C ILE A 499 -26.77 20.83 17.88
N ILE A 500 -26.23 19.63 18.17
CA ILE A 500 -25.93 18.63 17.13
C ILE A 500 -27.21 18.22 16.40
N ASN A 501 -28.35 18.10 17.09
CA ASN A 501 -29.61 17.58 16.56
C ASN A 501 -30.19 18.43 15.42
N LYS A 502 -29.78 19.70 15.31
CA LYS A 502 -30.16 20.59 14.20
C LYS A 502 -29.71 20.06 12.84
N HIS A 503 -28.64 19.25 12.80
CA HIS A 503 -27.93 18.87 11.57
C HIS A 503 -28.21 17.45 11.10
N TYR A 504 -28.98 16.68 11.87
CA TYR A 504 -29.23 15.26 11.60
C TYR A 504 -30.72 14.94 11.59
N ARG A 505 -31.14 14.10 10.64
CA ARG A 505 -32.54 13.71 10.44
C ARG A 505 -32.78 12.23 10.69
N PHE A 506 -32.77 11.86 11.96
CA PHE A 506 -33.04 10.51 12.42
C PHE A 506 -34.54 10.18 12.42
N LYS A 507 -34.89 8.92 12.15
CA LYS A 507 -36.28 8.44 12.11
C LYS A 507 -36.94 8.39 13.48
N THR A 508 -36.17 8.09 14.52
CA THR A 508 -36.70 7.88 15.88
C THR A 508 -35.89 8.67 16.90
N GLU A 509 -36.46 8.92 18.09
CA GLU A 509 -35.74 9.54 19.19
C GLU A 509 -34.65 8.61 19.73
N GLU A 510 -34.87 7.29 19.72
CA GLU A 510 -33.87 6.30 20.08
C GLU A 510 -32.63 6.40 19.18
N ASP A 511 -32.80 6.58 17.86
CA ASP A 511 -31.69 6.77 16.92
C ASP A 511 -30.90 8.05 17.25
N LYS A 512 -31.57 9.15 17.62
CA LYS A 512 -30.92 10.41 18.02
C LYS A 512 -30.08 10.25 19.29
N ILE A 513 -30.63 9.56 20.28
CA ILE A 513 -29.94 9.28 21.55
C ILE A 513 -28.69 8.44 21.29
N LEU A 514 -28.83 7.35 20.53
CA LEU A 514 -27.73 6.46 20.17
C LEU A 514 -26.66 7.19 19.35
N HIS A 515 -27.07 8.04 18.40
CA HIS A 515 -26.14 8.88 17.64
C HIS A 515 -25.35 9.82 18.54
N THR A 516 -26.03 10.58 19.39
CA THR A 516 -25.41 11.57 20.29
C THR A 516 -24.37 10.89 21.18
N VAL A 517 -24.77 9.82 21.86
CA VAL A 517 -23.88 9.06 22.75
C VAL A 517 -22.71 8.47 21.96
N SER A 518 -22.98 7.82 20.82
CA SER A 518 -21.91 7.24 19.99
C SER A 518 -20.92 8.28 19.48
N THR A 519 -21.37 9.51 19.23
CA THR A 519 -20.51 10.59 18.76
C THR A 519 -19.55 11.06 19.84
N VAL A 520 -20.00 11.13 21.09
CA VAL A 520 -19.15 11.44 22.24
C VAL A 520 -18.17 10.29 22.52
N THR A 521 -18.61 9.03 22.50
CA THR A 521 -17.73 7.89 22.81
C THR A 521 -16.61 7.68 21.78
N LYS A 522 -16.76 8.20 20.55
CA LYS A 522 -15.71 8.19 19.51
C LYS A 522 -14.44 8.94 19.91
N PHE A 523 -14.47 9.76 20.95
CA PHE A 523 -13.29 10.44 21.52
C PHE A 523 -12.64 9.65 22.68
N LEU A 524 -13.24 8.53 23.10
CA LEU A 524 -12.75 7.70 24.20
C LEU A 524 -11.97 6.49 23.67
N ASN A 525 -11.00 6.00 24.44
CA ASN A 525 -10.22 4.81 24.08
C ASN A 525 -10.91 3.49 24.45
N ILE A 526 -12.19 3.34 24.08
CA ILE A 526 -13.00 2.15 24.37
C ILE A 526 -13.39 1.40 23.09
N GLY A 527 -13.91 0.18 23.23
CA GLY A 527 -14.58 -0.48 22.13
C GLY A 527 -15.81 0.31 21.71
N ASN A 528 -15.86 0.74 20.45
CA ASN A 528 -16.95 1.57 19.92
C ASN A 528 -17.83 0.73 18.98
N PRO A 529 -19.17 0.78 19.14
CA PRO A 529 -20.07 0.15 18.19
C PRO A 529 -19.88 0.67 16.77
N ILE A 530 -20.11 -0.21 15.80
CA ILE A 530 -20.06 0.14 14.39
C ILE A 530 -21.36 0.87 14.06
N VAL A 531 -21.27 2.12 13.59
CA VAL A 531 -22.47 2.87 13.21
C VAL A 531 -22.87 2.48 11.79
N VAL A 532 -24.13 2.08 11.60
CA VAL A 532 -24.68 1.71 10.29
C VAL A 532 -25.84 2.64 9.98
N TYR A 533 -25.59 3.62 9.11
CA TYR A 533 -26.64 4.49 8.59
C TYR A 533 -27.41 3.80 7.45
N HIS A 534 -28.72 3.71 7.59
CA HIS A 534 -29.60 3.15 6.56
C HIS A 534 -30.82 4.04 6.31
N GLY A 535 -31.42 3.91 5.12
CA GLY A 535 -32.54 4.74 4.72
C GLY A 535 -32.67 4.85 3.21
N GLU A 536 -33.79 5.40 2.76
CA GLU A 536 -34.08 5.54 1.33
C GLU A 536 -33.07 6.44 0.59
N LYS A 537 -33.12 6.39 -0.74
CA LYS A 537 -32.39 7.36 -1.56
C LYS A 537 -32.90 8.78 -1.24
N GLY A 538 -31.97 9.70 -0.98
CA GLY A 538 -32.31 11.07 -0.58
C GLY A 538 -32.43 11.31 0.93
N ALA A 539 -32.13 10.32 1.78
CA ALA A 539 -32.10 10.47 3.26
C ALA A 539 -30.74 11.02 3.79
N SER A 540 -29.97 11.75 2.99
CA SER A 540 -28.69 12.38 3.39
C SER A 540 -27.65 11.49 4.11
N LYS A 541 -27.64 10.17 3.87
CA LYS A 541 -26.72 9.21 4.52
C LYS A 541 -25.25 9.59 4.37
N THR A 542 -24.80 9.87 3.14
CA THR A 542 -23.41 10.25 2.89
C THR A 542 -23.07 11.59 3.55
N THR A 543 -23.98 12.56 3.53
CA THR A 543 -23.80 13.86 4.21
C THR A 543 -23.65 13.69 5.72
N THR A 544 -24.51 12.86 6.33
CA THR A 544 -24.47 12.51 7.76
C THR A 544 -23.12 11.88 8.15
N MET A 545 -22.62 10.94 7.35
CA MET A 545 -21.28 10.35 7.56
C MET A 545 -20.15 11.38 7.48
N ARG A 546 -20.25 12.33 6.54
CA ARG A 546 -19.25 13.39 6.38
C ARG A 546 -19.26 14.36 7.55
N MET A 547 -20.43 14.69 8.08
CA MET A 547 -20.58 15.52 9.28
C MET A 547 -19.96 14.85 10.51
N ASP A 548 -20.27 13.58 10.76
CA ASP A 548 -19.65 12.80 11.84
C ASP A 548 -18.12 12.74 11.71
N ARG A 549 -17.62 12.47 10.51
CA ARG A 549 -16.18 12.49 10.21
C ARG A 549 -15.58 13.86 10.49
N SER A 550 -16.26 14.95 10.11
CA SER A 550 -15.81 16.33 10.33
C SER A 550 -15.79 16.74 11.82
N ILE A 551 -16.61 16.12 12.67
CA ILE A 551 -16.57 16.35 14.12
C ILE A 551 -15.37 15.63 14.76
N VAL A 552 -15.14 14.36 14.41
CA VAL A 552 -14.17 13.52 15.14
C VAL A 552 -12.78 13.53 14.48
N ASP A 553 -12.70 13.30 13.17
CA ASP A 553 -11.43 13.13 12.44
C ASP A 553 -11.51 13.75 11.03
N PRO A 554 -11.62 15.10 10.91
CA PRO A 554 -11.56 15.82 9.65
C PRO A 554 -10.49 15.29 8.69
N SER A 555 -10.88 15.11 7.43
CA SER A 555 -10.02 14.49 6.42
C SER A 555 -10.13 15.19 5.06
N ALA A 556 -9.09 15.07 4.25
CA ALA A 556 -9.11 15.45 2.84
C ALA A 556 -10.10 14.60 2.03
N ARG A 557 -10.34 13.36 2.48
CA ARG A 557 -11.39 12.48 1.97
C ARG A 557 -12.29 12.07 3.14
N ASP A 558 -13.49 12.62 3.19
CA ASP A 558 -14.42 12.41 4.30
C ASP A 558 -14.99 10.99 4.33
N VAL A 559 -15.14 10.37 3.15
CA VAL A 559 -15.64 9.00 2.98
C VAL A 559 -14.77 8.21 2.02
N ILE A 560 -14.77 6.88 2.16
CA ILE A 560 -13.93 5.95 1.41
C ILE A 560 -14.82 4.80 0.89
N SER A 561 -14.56 4.28 -0.29
CA SER A 561 -15.20 3.04 -0.75
C SER A 561 -14.64 1.83 0.00
N MET A 562 -15.49 0.84 0.27
CA MET A 562 -15.06 -0.43 0.89
C MET A 562 -13.93 -1.10 0.08
N PRO A 563 -12.74 -1.32 0.66
CA PRO A 563 -11.61 -1.93 -0.04
C PRO A 563 -11.93 -3.33 -0.57
N LYS A 564 -11.25 -3.77 -1.64
CA LYS A 564 -11.52 -5.07 -2.27
C LYS A 564 -10.97 -6.23 -1.46
N SER A 565 -9.76 -6.10 -0.91
CA SER A 565 -9.09 -7.14 -0.13
C SER A 565 -9.15 -6.86 1.38
N ALA A 566 -9.05 -7.93 2.18
CA ALA A 566 -8.91 -7.84 3.63
C ALA A 566 -7.66 -7.05 4.05
N THR A 567 -6.53 -7.24 3.35
CA THR A 567 -5.30 -6.50 3.63
C THR A 567 -5.47 -5.00 3.44
N ASP A 568 -6.11 -4.58 2.34
CA ASP A 568 -6.35 -3.16 2.11
C ASP A 568 -7.31 -2.58 3.15
N LEU A 569 -8.30 -3.36 3.61
CA LEU A 569 -9.20 -2.96 4.69
C LEU A 569 -8.43 -2.77 6.01
N SER A 570 -7.64 -3.77 6.43
CA SER A 570 -6.79 -3.67 7.63
C SER A 570 -5.85 -2.47 7.57
N LEU A 571 -5.26 -2.20 6.40
CA LEU A 571 -4.40 -1.03 6.20
C LEU A 571 -5.20 0.27 6.35
N VAL A 572 -6.41 0.37 5.80
CA VAL A 572 -7.28 1.55 5.95
C VAL A 572 -7.69 1.76 7.41
N LEU A 573 -8.04 0.69 8.13
CA LEU A 573 -8.41 0.74 9.56
C LEU A 573 -7.23 1.15 10.44
N HIS A 574 -6.05 0.56 10.21
CA HIS A 574 -4.82 1.01 10.84
C HIS A 574 -4.49 2.46 10.45
N ASN A 575 -4.93 2.92 9.29
CA ASN A 575 -4.56 4.22 8.77
C ASN A 575 -5.48 5.39 9.10
N ASN A 576 -6.63 5.18 9.71
CA ASN A 576 -7.60 6.24 9.98
C ASN A 576 -8.11 6.11 11.41
N TYR A 577 -8.46 7.22 12.07
CA TYR A 577 -9.04 7.15 13.40
C TYR A 577 -10.54 6.84 13.36
N LEU A 578 -11.27 7.31 12.34
CA LEU A 578 -12.72 7.08 12.14
C LEU A 578 -13.05 6.73 10.67
N PRO A 579 -12.61 5.58 10.15
CA PRO A 579 -12.91 5.18 8.77
C PRO A 579 -14.43 5.17 8.48
N CYS A 580 -14.82 5.92 7.43
CA CYS A 580 -16.20 6.07 6.97
C CYS A 580 -16.38 5.41 5.60
N PHE A 581 -17.04 4.25 5.55
CA PHE A 581 -17.25 3.48 4.32
C PHE A 581 -18.62 3.76 3.70
N ASP A 582 -18.62 4.40 2.54
CA ASP A 582 -19.83 4.89 1.86
C ASP A 582 -20.30 3.94 0.75
N ASN A 583 -21.62 3.92 0.57
CA ASN A 583 -22.37 3.18 -0.44
C ASN A 583 -22.05 1.67 -0.46
N ILE A 584 -22.20 1.02 0.69
CA ILE A 584 -22.00 -0.43 0.81
C ILE A 584 -23.29 -1.15 0.40
N ASP A 585 -23.14 -2.14 -0.48
CA ASP A 585 -24.23 -3.06 -0.83
C ASP A 585 -24.16 -4.35 0.00
N THR A 586 -22.97 -4.96 0.11
CA THR A 586 -22.76 -6.23 0.82
C THR A 586 -21.39 -6.29 1.48
N ILE A 587 -21.29 -7.04 2.58
CA ILE A 587 -20.06 -7.26 3.34
C ILE A 587 -19.77 -8.78 3.37
N SER A 588 -18.55 -9.17 2.99
CA SER A 588 -18.12 -10.57 3.06
C SER A 588 -17.84 -11.00 4.50
N ALA A 589 -17.82 -12.32 4.76
CA ALA A 589 -17.50 -12.87 6.08
C ALA A 589 -16.15 -12.37 6.62
N GLU A 590 -15.10 -12.44 5.80
CA GLU A 590 -13.76 -11.97 6.18
C GLU A 590 -13.73 -10.48 6.54
N LYS A 591 -14.42 -9.62 5.78
CA LYS A 591 -14.50 -8.19 6.08
C LYS A 591 -15.31 -7.90 7.32
N SER A 592 -16.40 -8.65 7.54
CA SER A 592 -17.21 -8.56 8.74
C SER A 592 -16.37 -8.85 9.99
N ASP A 593 -15.57 -9.92 9.95
CA ASP A 593 -14.73 -10.30 11.09
C ASP A 593 -13.66 -9.22 11.36
N ILE A 594 -13.06 -8.64 10.31
CA ILE A 594 -12.10 -7.52 10.43
C ILE A 594 -12.75 -6.25 11.03
N LEU A 595 -13.97 -5.92 10.60
CA LEU A 595 -14.72 -4.77 11.13
C LEU A 595 -15.06 -4.98 12.61
N CYS A 596 -15.46 -6.19 13.00
CA CYS A 596 -15.68 -6.55 14.41
C CYS A 596 -14.39 -6.39 15.23
N THR A 597 -13.24 -6.86 14.72
CA THR A 597 -11.94 -6.68 15.36
C THR A 597 -11.60 -5.21 15.52
N ALA A 598 -11.91 -4.36 14.54
CA ALA A 598 -11.66 -2.92 14.65
C ALA A 598 -12.49 -2.25 15.75
N ALA A 599 -13.75 -2.68 15.92
CA ALA A 599 -14.66 -2.12 16.91
C ALA A 599 -14.26 -2.43 18.36
N THR A 600 -13.71 -3.61 18.62
CA THR A 600 -13.31 -4.05 19.98
C THR A 600 -11.81 -3.97 20.24
N GLY A 601 -11.00 -3.82 19.19
CA GLY A 601 -9.55 -3.89 19.22
C GLY A 601 -9.01 -5.27 18.85
N GLY A 602 -7.86 -5.27 18.18
CA GLY A 602 -7.08 -6.46 17.82
C GLY A 602 -6.03 -6.16 16.74
N GLY A 603 -5.32 -7.20 16.30
CA GLY A 603 -4.26 -7.12 15.30
C GLY A 603 -4.51 -8.01 14.08
N PHE A 604 -4.09 -7.54 12.90
CA PHE A 604 -3.99 -8.35 11.67
C PHE A 604 -2.52 -8.50 11.29
N SER A 605 -2.06 -9.74 11.17
CA SER A 605 -0.65 -10.04 10.92
C SER A 605 -0.42 -10.55 9.50
N ARG A 606 0.66 -10.12 8.84
CA ARG A 606 1.06 -10.60 7.51
C ARG A 606 2.57 -10.54 7.31
N ARG A 607 3.15 -11.52 6.61
CA ARG A 607 4.53 -11.43 6.07
C ARG A 607 4.73 -10.21 5.15
N LYS A 608 5.78 -9.46 5.39
CA LYS A 608 6.26 -8.31 4.60
C LYS A 608 6.69 -8.81 3.21
N LEU A 609 6.29 -8.08 2.17
CA LEU A 609 6.67 -8.42 0.79
C LEU A 609 8.19 -8.21 0.62
N TYR A 610 8.89 -9.20 0.06
CA TYR A 610 10.34 -9.20 -0.25
C TYR A 610 11.33 -9.37 0.92
N THR A 611 10.89 -9.95 2.04
CA THR A 611 11.75 -10.50 3.10
C THR A 611 11.15 -11.81 3.56
N ASP A 612 11.92 -12.90 3.55
CA ASP A 612 11.37 -14.25 3.75
C ASP A 612 10.85 -14.50 5.18
N ASP A 613 11.21 -13.65 6.16
CA ASP A 613 10.94 -13.89 7.60
C ASP A 613 10.34 -12.72 8.42
N GLU A 614 10.11 -11.52 7.86
CA GLU A 614 9.54 -10.40 8.63
C GLU A 614 8.00 -10.34 8.53
N GLU A 615 7.30 -10.27 9.67
CA GLU A 615 5.86 -10.10 9.76
C GLU A 615 5.50 -8.64 10.09
N THR A 616 4.62 -8.02 9.31
CA THR A 616 4.00 -6.72 9.58
C THR A 616 2.67 -6.96 10.30
N ILE A 617 2.60 -6.51 11.55
CA ILE A 617 1.40 -6.54 12.38
C ILE A 617 0.70 -5.18 12.28
N TYR A 618 -0.58 -5.18 11.95
CA TYR A 618 -1.43 -3.99 12.00
C TYR A 618 -2.35 -4.07 13.20
N GLU A 619 -2.11 -3.26 14.21
CA GLU A 619 -3.06 -3.09 15.31
C GLU A 619 -4.01 -1.93 15.06
N TYR A 620 -5.29 -2.17 15.31
CA TYR A 620 -6.32 -1.16 15.19
C TYR A 620 -7.49 -1.42 16.16
N LYS A 621 -7.78 -0.41 16.97
CA LYS A 621 -9.03 -0.24 17.71
C LYS A 621 -9.59 1.12 17.33
N VAL A 622 -10.55 1.15 16.41
CA VAL A 622 -11.03 2.40 15.79
C VAL A 622 -12.55 2.35 15.62
N PRO A 623 -13.27 3.45 15.90
CA PRO A 623 -14.68 3.54 15.54
C PRO A 623 -14.85 3.45 14.01
N VAL A 624 -15.91 2.79 13.56
CA VAL A 624 -16.20 2.60 12.13
C VAL A 624 -17.62 3.06 11.81
N ILE A 625 -17.78 3.75 10.69
CA ILE A 625 -19.08 4.16 10.17
C ILE A 625 -19.30 3.54 8.79
N LEU A 626 -20.47 2.92 8.61
CA LEU A 626 -20.94 2.30 7.39
C LEU A 626 -22.23 3.01 6.95
N ASN A 627 -22.49 3.06 5.64
CA ASN A 627 -23.86 3.29 5.17
C ASN A 627 -24.24 2.39 4.00
N GLY A 628 -25.55 2.27 3.80
CA GLY A 628 -26.14 1.62 2.65
C GLY A 628 -27.62 2.00 2.49
N ILE A 629 -28.24 1.55 1.40
CA ILE A 629 -29.69 1.72 1.22
C ILE A 629 -30.44 0.87 2.26
N ASN A 630 -30.01 -0.39 2.40
CA ASN A 630 -30.51 -1.34 3.39
C ASN A 630 -29.52 -1.49 4.55
N VAL A 631 -29.90 -2.25 5.57
CA VAL A 631 -28.97 -2.68 6.61
C VAL A 631 -27.90 -3.59 5.98
N VAL A 632 -26.67 -3.09 5.87
CA VAL A 632 -25.57 -3.76 5.16
C VAL A 632 -24.91 -4.87 5.98
N ALA A 633 -25.02 -4.77 7.30
CA ALA A 633 -24.58 -5.80 8.23
C ALA A 633 -25.64 -6.91 8.24
N THR A 634 -25.28 -8.10 7.79
CA THR A 634 -26.18 -9.27 7.77
C THR A 634 -25.67 -10.43 8.61
N ARG A 635 -24.40 -10.37 9.04
CA ARG A 635 -23.81 -11.38 9.91
C ARG A 635 -24.17 -11.06 11.37
N PRO A 636 -24.61 -12.04 12.16
CA PRO A 636 -25.01 -11.82 13.54
C PRO A 636 -23.95 -11.12 14.39
N ASP A 637 -22.69 -11.56 14.28
CA ASP A 637 -21.59 -10.99 15.07
C ASP A 637 -21.34 -9.50 14.77
N LEU A 638 -21.51 -9.08 13.52
CA LEU A 638 -21.38 -7.68 13.11
C LEU A 638 -22.60 -6.86 13.55
N LEU A 639 -23.80 -7.41 13.35
CA LEU A 639 -25.06 -6.79 13.75
C LEU A 639 -25.12 -6.54 15.27
N ASP A 640 -24.71 -7.51 16.08
CA ASP A 640 -24.71 -7.41 17.55
C ASP A 640 -23.74 -6.33 18.07
N ARG A 641 -22.74 -5.93 17.27
CA ARG A 641 -21.78 -4.83 17.55
C ARG A 641 -22.13 -3.53 16.83
N SER A 642 -23.29 -3.45 16.18
CA SER A 642 -23.69 -2.29 15.37
C SER A 642 -24.79 -1.46 16.02
N LEU A 643 -24.76 -0.15 15.78
CA LEU A 643 -25.88 0.76 15.97
C LEU A 643 -26.56 0.96 14.62
N LEU A 644 -27.81 0.51 14.50
CA LEU A 644 -28.60 0.64 13.28
C LEU A 644 -29.37 1.94 13.33
N LEU A 645 -28.84 2.98 12.67
CA LEU A 645 -29.41 4.33 12.73
C LEU A 645 -30.19 4.65 11.46
N GLY A 646 -31.51 4.73 11.60
CA GLY A 646 -32.42 5.03 10.50
C GLY A 646 -32.47 6.53 10.20
N LEU A 647 -32.29 6.91 8.92
CA LEU A 647 -32.47 8.28 8.46
C LEU A 647 -33.78 8.46 7.68
N GLU A 648 -34.45 9.59 7.90
CA GLU A 648 -35.67 9.95 7.18
C GLU A 648 -35.35 10.64 5.85
N ARG A 649 -36.20 10.43 4.84
CA ARG A 649 -36.07 11.08 3.53
C ARG A 649 -36.37 12.57 3.66
N ILE A 650 -35.58 13.41 2.99
CA ILE A 650 -35.80 14.86 2.94
C ILE A 650 -36.90 15.19 1.91
N PRO A 651 -38.03 15.80 2.34
CA PRO A 651 -39.07 16.35 1.47
C PRO A 651 -38.51 17.37 0.49
N GLU A 652 -39.15 17.54 -0.67
CA GLU A 652 -38.59 18.40 -1.74
C GLU A 652 -38.54 19.88 -1.35
N ASP A 653 -39.50 20.32 -0.54
CA ASP A 653 -39.67 21.68 -0.01
C ASP A 653 -38.70 22.02 1.13
N GLU A 654 -38.10 21.02 1.77
CA GLU A 654 -37.10 21.21 2.83
C GLU A 654 -35.65 21.07 2.31
N ARG A 655 -35.46 20.79 1.01
CA ARG A 655 -34.11 20.64 0.44
C ARG A 655 -33.37 21.97 0.44
N LYS A 656 -32.17 21.98 1.02
CA LYS A 656 -31.23 23.09 0.99
C LYS A 656 -30.06 22.80 0.07
N GLU A 657 -29.40 23.84 -0.43
CA GLU A 657 -28.12 23.69 -1.12
C GLU A 657 -27.07 23.14 -0.16
N GLU A 658 -26.19 22.26 -0.66
CA GLU A 658 -25.13 21.67 0.14
C GLU A 658 -24.19 22.73 0.75
N SER A 659 -23.94 23.83 0.03
CA SER A 659 -23.15 24.98 0.49
C SER A 659 -23.74 25.63 1.76
N GLU A 660 -25.06 25.82 1.81
CA GLU A 660 -25.77 26.39 2.96
C GLU A 660 -25.73 25.42 4.15
N VAL A 661 -26.00 24.14 3.90
CA VAL A 661 -25.95 23.08 4.93
C VAL A 661 -24.56 23.03 5.58
N TRP A 662 -23.50 23.03 4.78
CA TRP A 662 -22.12 23.02 5.32
C TRP A 662 -21.74 24.33 6.01
N LYS A 663 -22.25 25.48 5.55
CA LYS A 663 -22.02 26.74 6.24
C LYS A 663 -22.63 26.71 7.63
N ASP A 664 -23.93 26.40 7.73
CA ASP A 664 -24.66 26.30 8.99
C ASP A 664 -24.00 25.29 9.94
N PHE A 665 -23.57 24.13 9.42
CA PHE A 665 -22.86 23.12 10.19
C PHE A 665 -21.51 23.59 10.70
N ASN A 666 -20.71 24.24 9.85
CA ASN A 666 -19.38 24.71 10.24
C ASN A 666 -19.45 25.89 11.23
N ASP A 667 -20.49 26.72 11.16
CA ASP A 667 -20.74 27.80 12.12
C ASP A 667 -21.05 27.23 13.53
N ASP A 668 -21.78 26.11 13.61
CA ASP A 668 -22.11 25.45 14.88
C ASP A 668 -21.01 24.48 15.38
N LYS A 669 -20.09 24.04 14.50
CA LYS A 669 -19.08 23.01 14.80
C LYS A 669 -18.17 23.33 16.01
N PRO A 670 -17.67 24.57 16.20
CA PRO A 670 -16.88 24.92 17.40
C PRO A 670 -17.64 24.66 18.71
N LYS A 671 -18.94 24.98 18.73
CA LYS A 671 -19.82 24.76 19.90
C LYS A 671 -20.12 23.28 20.10
N MET A 672 -20.32 22.52 19.02
CA MET A 672 -20.46 21.06 19.12
C MET A 672 -19.24 20.42 19.78
N LEU A 673 -18.03 20.78 19.36
CA LEU A 673 -16.79 20.24 19.95
C LEU A 673 -16.64 20.63 21.42
N GLY A 674 -16.91 21.89 21.77
CA GLY A 674 -16.86 22.32 23.16
C GLY A 674 -17.87 21.58 24.04
N ALA A 675 -19.09 21.38 23.57
CA ALA A 675 -20.10 20.58 24.26
C ALA A 675 -19.64 19.13 24.46
N ILE A 676 -19.11 18.50 23.40
CA ILE A 676 -18.56 17.13 23.49
C ILE A 676 -17.46 17.04 24.55
N PHE A 677 -16.51 17.97 24.57
CA PHE A 677 -15.41 17.95 25.55
C PHE A 677 -15.88 18.23 26.98
N SER A 678 -16.83 19.15 27.16
CA SER A 678 -17.45 19.40 28.46
C SER A 678 -18.23 18.20 28.98
N ILE A 679 -18.93 17.48 28.10
CA ILE A 679 -19.63 16.24 28.42
C ILE A 679 -18.67 15.13 28.82
N ILE A 680 -17.58 14.94 28.06
CA ILE A 680 -16.55 13.96 28.41
C ILE A 680 -15.98 14.26 29.80
N SER A 681 -15.65 15.53 30.07
CA SER A 681 -15.17 15.97 31.38
C SER A 681 -16.14 15.61 32.52
N LYS A 682 -17.43 15.91 32.35
CA LYS A 682 -18.47 15.57 33.33
C LYS A 682 -18.67 14.06 33.44
N ALA A 683 -18.63 13.32 32.33
CA ALA A 683 -18.79 11.87 32.32
C ALA A 683 -17.64 11.18 33.06
N ILE A 684 -16.38 11.62 32.88
CA ILE A 684 -15.22 11.12 33.64
C ILE A 684 -15.48 11.22 35.15
N ARG A 685 -16.11 12.32 35.60
CA ARG A 685 -16.37 12.56 37.01
C ARG A 685 -17.34 11.55 37.62
N ILE A 686 -18.41 11.19 36.91
CA ILE A 686 -19.44 10.28 37.43
C ILE A 686 -19.19 8.81 37.09
N TYR A 687 -18.35 8.53 36.08
CA TYR A 687 -18.08 7.17 35.59
C TYR A 687 -17.70 6.17 36.70
N PRO A 688 -16.85 6.51 37.69
CA PRO A 688 -16.52 5.60 38.79
C PRO A 688 -17.74 5.12 39.59
N ASP A 689 -18.78 5.95 39.70
CA ASP A 689 -19.97 5.69 40.49
C ASP A 689 -21.07 4.96 39.71
N VAL A 690 -20.99 4.94 38.37
CA VAL A 690 -21.96 4.22 37.52
C VAL A 690 -21.81 2.72 37.71
N LYS A 691 -22.87 2.10 38.27
CA LYS A 691 -23.04 0.66 38.43
C LYS A 691 -24.30 0.23 37.70
N LEU A 692 -24.17 -0.76 36.82
CA LEU A 692 -25.27 -1.27 36.01
C LEU A 692 -25.46 -2.75 36.31
N ASP A 693 -26.71 -3.14 36.55
CA ASP A 693 -27.08 -4.56 36.74
C ASP A 693 -27.13 -5.31 35.40
N LYS A 694 -27.30 -4.58 34.30
CA LYS A 694 -27.39 -5.12 32.93
C LYS A 694 -26.43 -4.36 32.01
N LEU A 695 -25.69 -5.12 31.21
CA LEU A 695 -24.78 -4.59 30.19
C LEU A 695 -25.23 -5.08 28.82
N GLY A 696 -25.13 -4.21 27.81
CA GLY A 696 -25.27 -4.61 26.43
C GLY A 696 -24.04 -5.39 25.95
N ARG A 697 -24.03 -5.80 24.67
CA ARG A 697 -22.94 -6.61 24.09
C ARG A 697 -21.56 -5.97 24.29
N MET A 698 -21.48 -4.65 24.22
CA MET A 698 -20.27 -3.85 24.43
C MET A 698 -20.34 -3.18 25.81
N ALA A 699 -19.74 -3.83 26.81
CA ALA A 699 -19.83 -3.43 28.21
C ALA A 699 -19.32 -1.99 28.46
N ASP A 700 -18.12 -1.67 27.96
CA ASP A 700 -17.53 -0.34 28.14
C ASP A 700 -18.37 0.75 27.49
N PHE A 701 -18.86 0.52 26.27
CA PHE A 701 -19.78 1.42 25.60
C PHE A 701 -21.08 1.60 26.38
N THR A 702 -21.61 0.53 26.99
CA THR A 702 -22.84 0.60 27.79
C THR A 702 -22.64 1.51 29.01
N ARG A 703 -21.56 1.30 29.77
CA ARG A 703 -21.28 2.07 30.99
C ARG A 703 -20.92 3.51 30.70
N TRP A 704 -20.05 3.76 29.72
CA TRP A 704 -19.72 5.12 29.28
C TRP A 704 -20.92 5.82 28.68
N GLY A 705 -21.70 5.12 27.86
CA GLY A 705 -22.90 5.67 27.25
C GLY A 705 -23.95 6.06 28.28
N TYR A 706 -24.10 5.27 29.35
CA TYR A 706 -24.95 5.62 30.49
C TYR A 706 -24.47 6.90 31.16
N ALA A 707 -23.18 6.99 31.51
CA ALA A 707 -22.59 8.18 32.12
C ALA A 707 -22.76 9.43 31.22
N ILE A 708 -22.52 9.29 29.92
CA ILE A 708 -22.69 10.37 28.94
C ILE A 708 -24.16 10.81 28.88
N ALA A 709 -25.10 9.87 28.79
CA ALA A 709 -26.53 10.18 28.70
C ALA A 709 -27.05 10.89 29.97
N GLU A 710 -26.56 10.53 31.16
CA GLU A 710 -26.84 11.22 32.41
C GLU A 710 -26.39 12.69 32.36
N VAL A 711 -25.12 12.95 32.01
CA VAL A 711 -24.58 14.32 32.03
C VAL A 711 -25.10 15.20 30.89
N CYS A 712 -25.56 14.60 29.78
CA CYS A 712 -26.23 15.29 28.67
C CYS A 712 -27.69 15.65 28.97
N GLY A 713 -28.27 15.18 30.09
CA GLY A 713 -29.67 15.38 30.43
C GLY A 713 -30.65 14.48 29.65
N ILE A 714 -30.15 13.44 28.97
CA ILE A 714 -30.98 12.42 28.29
C ILE A 714 -31.50 11.40 29.29
N GLY A 715 -30.69 11.06 30.30
CA GLY A 715 -30.95 9.98 31.26
C GLY A 715 -30.33 8.65 30.82
N GLY A 716 -29.56 8.05 31.72
CA GLY A 716 -28.82 6.80 31.53
C GLY A 716 -29.74 5.61 31.28
N GLU A 717 -30.85 5.52 32.02
CA GLU A 717 -31.85 4.46 31.82
C GLU A 717 -32.54 4.55 30.45
N ILE A 718 -32.78 5.78 29.97
CA ILE A 718 -33.37 6.01 28.65
C ILE A 718 -32.41 5.56 27.55
N PHE A 719 -31.12 5.92 27.68
CA PHE A 719 -30.08 5.42 26.78
C PHE A 719 -29.94 3.89 26.84
N LEU A 720 -29.89 3.31 28.04
CA LEU A 720 -29.71 1.86 28.21
C LEU A 720 -30.84 1.10 27.53
N LYS A 721 -32.08 1.56 27.72
CA LYS A 721 -33.24 1.01 27.02
C LYS A 721 -33.09 1.15 25.51
N ALA A 722 -32.80 2.35 25.00
CA ALA A 722 -32.62 2.58 23.56
C ALA A 722 -31.53 1.68 22.95
N TYR A 723 -30.42 1.48 23.68
CA TYR A 723 -29.34 0.61 23.24
C TYR A 723 -29.74 -0.86 23.21
N LEU A 724 -30.41 -1.37 24.26
CA LEU A 724 -30.93 -2.74 24.31
C LEU A 724 -31.99 -3.00 23.21
N ASP A 725 -32.87 -2.03 22.97
CA ASP A 725 -33.87 -2.10 21.89
C ASP A 725 -33.19 -2.13 20.52
N ASN A 726 -32.09 -1.38 20.31
CA ASN A 726 -31.28 -1.50 19.09
C ASN A 726 -30.67 -2.90 18.94
N GLN A 727 -30.20 -3.53 20.02
CA GLN A 727 -29.68 -4.90 19.94
C GLN A 727 -30.79 -5.90 19.57
N SER A 728 -31.99 -5.71 20.10
CA SER A 728 -33.16 -6.52 19.71
C SER A 728 -33.48 -6.35 18.23
N LYS A 729 -33.53 -5.12 17.72
CA LYS A 729 -33.76 -4.85 16.28
C LYS A 729 -32.68 -5.49 15.40
N ALA A 730 -31.41 -5.43 15.82
CA ALA A 730 -30.31 -6.05 15.11
C ALA A 730 -30.43 -7.60 15.11
N ASN A 731 -30.90 -8.18 16.22
CA ASN A 731 -31.20 -9.60 16.32
C ASN A 731 -32.32 -10.01 15.35
N ASP A 732 -33.43 -9.26 15.34
CA ASP A 732 -34.57 -9.52 14.45
C ASP A 732 -34.13 -9.52 12.98
N GLU A 733 -33.31 -8.55 12.57
CA GLU A 733 -32.76 -8.48 11.21
C GLU A 733 -31.84 -9.68 10.90
N ALA A 734 -30.98 -10.07 11.85
CA ALA A 734 -30.09 -11.22 11.70
C ALA A 734 -30.89 -12.52 11.51
N VAL A 735 -31.95 -12.71 12.30
CA VAL A 735 -32.86 -13.86 12.25
C VAL A 735 -33.64 -13.87 10.94
N ASN A 736 -34.31 -12.77 10.58
CA ASN A 736 -35.14 -12.66 9.39
C ASN A 736 -34.33 -12.85 8.09
N SER A 737 -33.06 -12.47 8.08
CA SER A 737 -32.18 -12.69 6.93
C SER A 737 -31.71 -14.15 6.76
N ASN A 738 -31.89 -14.99 7.78
CA ASN A 738 -31.44 -16.38 7.80
C ASN A 738 -32.60 -17.39 7.71
N PRO A 739 -32.81 -18.04 6.55
CA PRO A 739 -33.89 -19.01 6.35
C PRO A 739 -33.96 -20.14 7.40
N ILE A 740 -32.81 -20.55 7.94
CA ILE A 740 -32.74 -21.60 8.96
C ILE A 740 -33.24 -21.09 10.31
N ALA A 741 -32.90 -19.84 10.68
CA ALA A 741 -33.38 -19.23 11.92
C ALA A 741 -34.90 -19.08 11.89
N VAL A 742 -35.45 -18.58 10.77
CA VAL A 742 -36.90 -18.47 10.55
C VAL A 742 -37.59 -19.83 10.69
N ALA A 743 -37.07 -20.88 10.04
CA ALA A 743 -37.64 -22.23 10.14
C ALA A 743 -37.60 -22.80 11.57
N ILE A 744 -36.55 -22.50 12.36
CA ILE A 744 -36.47 -22.92 13.76
C ILE A 744 -37.50 -22.18 14.62
N ILE A 745 -37.66 -20.88 14.43
CA ILE A 745 -38.65 -20.10 15.19
C ILE A 745 -40.06 -20.64 14.90
N ARG A 746 -40.38 -20.90 13.63
CA ARG A 746 -41.64 -21.54 13.22
C ARG A 746 -41.83 -22.93 13.82
N LEU A 747 -40.79 -23.75 13.86
CA LEU A 747 -40.82 -25.04 14.56
C LEU A 747 -41.18 -24.87 16.04
N MET A 748 -40.55 -23.89 16.70
CA MET A 748 -40.76 -23.67 18.12
C MET A 748 -42.09 -22.98 18.41
N GLU A 749 -42.69 -22.21 17.51
CA GLU A 749 -44.05 -21.68 17.66
C GLU A 749 -45.06 -22.80 17.95
N THR A 750 -44.92 -23.94 17.29
CA THR A 750 -45.82 -25.10 17.41
C THR A 750 -45.33 -26.18 18.37
N THR A 751 -44.06 -26.12 18.82
CA THR A 751 -43.40 -27.18 19.60
C THR A 751 -42.65 -26.61 20.81
N GLN A 752 -42.82 -27.20 22.01
CA GLN A 752 -42.09 -26.76 23.21
C GLN A 752 -40.64 -27.28 23.27
N CYS A 753 -40.41 -28.48 22.75
CA CYS A 753 -39.10 -29.14 22.71
C CYS A 753 -38.99 -30.03 21.47
N PHE A 754 -37.92 -29.86 20.70
CA PHE A 754 -37.51 -30.80 19.67
C PHE A 754 -36.33 -31.63 20.18
N GLU A 755 -36.41 -32.95 19.98
CA GLU A 755 -35.32 -33.87 20.28
C GLU A 755 -35.09 -34.83 19.11
N GLY A 756 -33.85 -34.96 18.64
CA GLY A 756 -33.53 -35.87 17.55
C GLY A 756 -32.07 -35.86 17.10
N THR A 757 -31.80 -36.51 15.98
CA THR A 757 -30.51 -36.43 15.29
C THR A 757 -30.45 -35.16 14.43
N PRO A 758 -29.25 -34.64 14.09
CA PRO A 758 -29.10 -33.53 13.14
C PRO A 758 -29.83 -33.77 11.80
N SER A 759 -29.87 -35.01 11.31
CA SER A 759 -30.59 -35.37 10.08
C SER A 759 -32.10 -35.20 10.24
N LYS A 760 -32.66 -35.72 11.33
CA LYS A 760 -34.09 -35.60 11.62
C LYS A 760 -34.50 -34.12 11.79
N LEU A 761 -33.64 -33.32 12.41
CA LEU A 761 -33.87 -31.88 12.53
C LEU A 761 -33.90 -31.22 11.14
N LEU A 762 -32.92 -31.53 10.28
CA LEU A 762 -32.87 -30.96 8.93
C LEU A 762 -34.11 -31.32 8.10
N ASP A 763 -34.56 -32.57 8.17
CA ASP A 763 -35.76 -33.03 7.48
C ASP A 763 -37.00 -32.25 7.98
N THR A 764 -37.13 -32.10 9.30
CA THR A 764 -38.23 -31.36 9.93
C THR A 764 -38.24 -29.89 9.50
N LEU A 765 -37.08 -29.23 9.53
CA LEU A 765 -36.95 -27.84 9.11
C LEU A 765 -37.22 -27.66 7.61
N SER A 766 -36.91 -28.65 6.78
CA SER A 766 -37.16 -28.59 5.33
C SER A 766 -38.66 -28.63 5.01
N VAL A 767 -39.44 -29.41 5.77
CA VAL A 767 -40.91 -29.42 5.65
C VAL A 767 -41.49 -28.05 6.02
N ILE A 768 -41.07 -27.49 7.16
CA ILE A 768 -41.52 -26.16 7.61
C ILE A 768 -41.13 -25.07 6.59
N ALA A 769 -39.93 -25.17 6.02
CA ALA A 769 -39.48 -24.23 5.01
C ALA A 769 -40.34 -24.29 3.73
N GLU A 770 -40.77 -25.48 3.29
CA GLU A 770 -41.69 -25.61 2.17
C GLU A 770 -43.06 -24.98 2.47
N GLU A 771 -43.59 -25.16 3.68
CA GLU A 771 -44.85 -24.56 4.14
C GLU A 771 -44.78 -23.02 4.15
N GLU A 772 -43.67 -22.45 4.60
CA GLU A 772 -43.41 -21.01 4.65
C GLU A 772 -42.96 -20.43 3.29
N LYS A 773 -42.96 -21.23 2.22
CA LYS A 773 -42.48 -20.85 0.86
C LYS A 773 -41.03 -20.35 0.84
N ILE A 774 -40.21 -20.85 1.74
CA ILE A 774 -38.76 -20.61 1.78
C ILE A 774 -38.09 -21.49 0.71
N ASP A 775 -37.24 -20.90 -0.14
CA ASP A 775 -36.54 -21.63 -1.19
C ASP A 775 -35.43 -22.55 -0.62
N ILE A 776 -35.80 -23.82 -0.39
CA ILE A 776 -34.89 -24.89 0.06
C ILE A 776 -33.86 -25.31 -1.01
N LYS A 777 -34.04 -24.91 -2.29
CA LYS A 777 -33.07 -25.18 -3.37
C LYS A 777 -31.98 -24.11 -3.44
N SER A 778 -32.21 -22.96 -2.81
CA SER A 778 -31.26 -21.84 -2.76
C SER A 778 -29.92 -22.25 -2.13
N ARG A 779 -28.86 -21.50 -2.45
CA ARG A 779 -27.55 -21.66 -1.79
C ARG A 779 -27.55 -21.27 -0.31
N ARG A 780 -28.61 -20.58 0.16
CA ARG A 780 -28.72 -20.11 1.56
C ARG A 780 -29.26 -21.22 2.49
N TRP A 781 -30.01 -22.17 1.95
CA TRP A 781 -30.47 -23.36 2.68
C TRP A 781 -29.35 -24.39 2.85
N VAL A 782 -29.32 -25.07 4.00
CA VAL A 782 -28.33 -26.13 4.27
C VAL A 782 -28.82 -27.46 3.74
N LYS A 783 -27.93 -28.24 3.12
CA LYS A 783 -28.26 -29.56 2.53
C LYS A 783 -27.69 -30.73 3.31
N GLU A 784 -26.80 -30.45 4.27
CA GLU A 784 -26.10 -31.47 5.04
C GLU A 784 -26.29 -31.23 6.55
N PRO A 785 -26.56 -32.28 7.35
CA PRO A 785 -26.78 -32.14 8.79
C PRO A 785 -25.58 -31.53 9.55
N ASN A 786 -24.35 -31.82 9.14
CA ASN A 786 -23.16 -31.26 9.80
C ASN A 786 -23.04 -29.73 9.59
N VAL A 787 -23.45 -29.24 8.43
CA VAL A 787 -23.46 -27.80 8.12
C VAL A 787 -24.58 -27.10 8.89
N LEU A 788 -25.74 -27.75 9.07
CA LEU A 788 -26.81 -27.26 9.94
C LEU A 788 -26.31 -27.03 11.36
N MET A 789 -25.57 -28.00 11.93
CA MET A 789 -25.01 -27.87 13.29
C MET A 789 -24.05 -26.69 13.43
N ARG A 790 -23.22 -26.42 12.41
CA ARG A 790 -22.35 -25.24 12.41
C ARG A 790 -23.16 -23.94 12.40
N LYS A 791 -24.20 -23.86 11.55
CA LYS A 791 -25.09 -22.69 11.51
C LYS A 791 -25.86 -22.48 12.81
N LEU A 792 -26.31 -23.55 13.47
CA LEU A 792 -26.98 -23.47 14.77
C LEU A 792 -26.06 -22.90 15.85
N ASN A 793 -24.78 -23.28 15.84
CA ASN A 793 -23.79 -22.69 16.74
C ASN A 793 -23.58 -21.20 16.46
N GLU A 794 -23.54 -20.78 15.19
CA GLU A 794 -23.43 -19.37 14.78
C GLU A 794 -24.65 -18.54 15.22
N LEU A 795 -25.84 -19.14 15.24
CA LEU A 795 -27.11 -18.49 15.61
C LEU A 795 -27.49 -18.64 17.08
N LYS A 796 -26.65 -19.28 17.90
CA LYS A 796 -27.03 -19.68 19.27
C LYS A 796 -27.43 -18.48 20.14
N SER A 797 -26.68 -17.37 20.05
CA SER A 797 -27.02 -16.14 20.77
C SER A 797 -28.31 -15.51 20.26
N ASN A 798 -28.52 -15.52 18.94
CA ASN A 798 -29.72 -14.93 18.34
C ASN A 798 -31.00 -15.68 18.72
N LEU A 799 -30.94 -17.01 18.65
CA LEU A 799 -32.04 -17.87 19.07
C LEU A 799 -32.33 -17.72 20.57
N LEU A 800 -31.30 -17.51 21.40
CA LEU A 800 -31.50 -17.28 22.84
C LEU A 800 -32.29 -15.99 23.11
N LEU A 801 -32.05 -14.92 22.35
CA LEU A 801 -32.82 -13.68 22.45
C LEU A 801 -34.29 -13.87 22.04
N GLU A 802 -34.57 -14.80 21.13
CA GLU A 802 -35.94 -15.27 20.79
C GLU A 802 -36.52 -16.25 21.82
N GLY A 803 -35.83 -16.49 22.94
CA GLY A 803 -36.24 -17.45 23.97
C GLY A 803 -36.10 -18.91 23.54
N ILE A 804 -35.20 -19.21 22.59
CA ILE A 804 -34.93 -20.56 22.08
C ILE A 804 -33.52 -20.98 22.46
N THR A 805 -33.40 -22.07 23.22
CA THR A 805 -32.12 -22.68 23.56
C THR A 805 -31.85 -23.89 22.69
N PHE A 806 -30.57 -24.11 22.39
CA PHE A 806 -30.11 -25.27 21.65
C PHE A 806 -28.89 -25.89 22.34
N THR A 807 -28.93 -27.21 22.49
CA THR A 807 -27.83 -28.02 23.01
C THR A 807 -27.55 -29.21 22.08
N SER A 808 -26.32 -29.69 22.10
CA SER A 808 -25.94 -30.88 21.36
C SER A 808 -24.98 -31.73 22.17
N THR A 809 -25.30 -33.02 22.29
CA THR A 809 -24.54 -33.99 23.07
C THR A 809 -24.13 -35.16 22.19
N ASN A 810 -22.94 -35.70 22.44
CA ASN A 810 -22.49 -36.94 21.79
C ASN A 810 -22.96 -38.14 22.61
N THR A 811 -23.68 -39.06 21.98
CA THR A 811 -24.15 -40.30 22.61
C THR A 811 -23.53 -41.51 21.92
N SER A 812 -23.63 -42.70 22.52
CA SER A 812 -23.19 -43.96 21.92
C SER A 812 -23.90 -44.31 20.59
N ARG A 813 -25.03 -43.65 20.29
CA ARG A 813 -25.82 -43.82 19.05
C ARG A 813 -25.64 -42.66 18.05
N GLY A 814 -24.71 -41.75 18.30
CA GLY A 814 -24.44 -40.57 17.47
C GLY A 814 -24.74 -39.25 18.16
N ARG A 815 -24.65 -38.15 17.41
CA ARG A 815 -24.89 -36.80 17.92
C ARG A 815 -26.39 -36.56 18.09
N LYS A 816 -26.79 -36.13 19.28
CA LYS A 816 -28.16 -35.76 19.64
C LYS A 816 -28.27 -34.24 19.68
N VAL A 817 -29.42 -33.74 19.27
CA VAL A 817 -29.77 -32.32 19.23
C VAL A 817 -31.05 -32.11 19.99
N GLU A 818 -31.04 -31.09 20.85
CA GLU A 818 -32.21 -30.65 21.58
C GLU A 818 -32.39 -29.14 21.38
N ILE A 819 -33.61 -28.74 21.01
CA ILE A 819 -34.02 -27.34 20.90
C ILE A 819 -35.23 -27.13 21.80
N ARG A 820 -35.16 -26.18 22.73
CA ARG A 820 -36.22 -25.93 23.73
C ARG A 820 -36.60 -24.45 23.76
N LYS A 821 -37.90 -24.19 23.94
CA LYS A 821 -38.39 -22.89 24.38
C LYS A 821 -37.92 -22.71 25.82
N SER A 822 -37.15 -21.65 26.06
CA SER A 822 -36.78 -21.24 27.40
C SER A 822 -38.02 -20.74 28.13
N PRO A 823 -38.24 -21.11 29.40
CA PRO A 823 -39.26 -20.48 30.23
C PRO A 823 -39.07 -18.96 30.25
N LYS A 824 -40.18 -18.21 30.25
CA LYS A 824 -40.22 -16.73 30.21
C LYS A 824 -39.37 -16.03 31.28
N GLU A 825 -38.87 -16.75 32.29
CA GLU A 825 -37.98 -16.23 33.32
C GLU A 825 -36.54 -15.93 32.81
N LEU A 826 -36.13 -16.51 31.66
CA LEU A 826 -34.89 -16.13 30.96
C LEU A 826 -35.02 -14.84 30.13
N MET A 827 -36.23 -14.29 29.98
CA MET A 827 -36.46 -12.99 29.30
C MET A 827 -35.99 -11.79 30.12
N ASN A 828 -35.50 -12.00 31.34
CA ASN A 828 -34.87 -10.99 32.17
C ASN A 828 -33.44 -11.41 32.57
N GLY A 829 -32.51 -11.23 31.62
CA GLY A 829 -31.09 -10.95 31.85
C GLY A 829 -30.29 -11.96 32.69
N GLN A 830 -29.50 -12.80 32.01
CA GLN A 830 -28.21 -13.26 32.56
C GLN A 830 -27.13 -13.19 31.48
N ALA A 831 -26.25 -12.19 31.60
CA ALA A 831 -24.88 -12.29 31.15
C ALA A 831 -24.10 -13.17 32.14
N SER A 832 -23.11 -13.90 31.61
CA SER A 832 -22.25 -14.89 32.27
C SER A 832 -22.99 -16.05 32.95
N ALA A 833 -23.43 -17.03 32.15
CA ALA A 833 -23.63 -18.36 32.69
C ALA A 833 -22.27 -19.01 32.92
N ASP A 834 -21.83 -19.02 34.18
CA ASP A 834 -20.86 -20.01 34.65
C ASP A 834 -21.40 -21.40 34.30
N SER A 835 -20.53 -22.27 33.78
CA SER A 835 -20.89 -23.64 33.39
C SER A 835 -21.49 -24.45 34.55
N SER A 836 -21.24 -24.04 35.80
CA SER A 836 -21.77 -24.66 37.02
C SER A 836 -23.26 -24.38 37.25
N SER A 837 -23.78 -23.20 36.86
CA SER A 837 -25.17 -22.81 37.12
C SER A 837 -26.13 -23.53 36.16
N ILE A 838 -25.75 -23.68 34.89
CA ILE A 838 -26.48 -24.48 33.90
C ILE A 838 -26.55 -25.95 34.30
N SER A 839 -25.48 -26.48 34.91
CA SER A 839 -25.43 -27.87 35.38
C SER A 839 -26.44 -28.15 36.51
N SER A 840 -26.74 -27.15 37.34
CA SER A 840 -27.68 -27.29 38.46
C SER A 840 -29.15 -27.31 38.04
N LEU A 841 -29.51 -26.65 36.93
CA LEU A 841 -30.88 -26.65 36.36
C LEU A 841 -31.19 -27.89 35.51
N ILE A 842 -30.15 -28.55 34.97
CA ILE A 842 -30.27 -29.81 34.21
C ILE A 842 -30.56 -31.02 35.13
N ALA A 843 -30.34 -30.89 36.44
CA ALA A 843 -30.45 -31.99 37.41
C ALA A 843 -31.85 -32.20 38.02
N LEU A 844 -32.87 -31.44 37.62
CA LEU A 844 -34.23 -31.63 38.15
C LEU A 844 -34.98 -32.69 37.33
N GLU A 845 -35.31 -33.79 37.99
CA GLU A 845 -36.10 -34.90 37.44
C GLU A 845 -37.54 -34.46 37.05
N PRO A 846 -38.18 -35.15 36.09
CA PRO A 846 -39.43 -34.71 35.45
C PRO A 846 -40.66 -34.65 36.38
N ASP A 847 -40.61 -35.27 37.57
CA ASP A 847 -41.80 -35.58 38.37
C ASP A 847 -42.12 -34.57 39.49
N LYS A 848 -41.52 -33.38 39.50
CA LYS A 848 -41.82 -32.35 40.51
C LYS A 848 -42.14 -30.97 39.96
N ILE A 849 -42.81 -30.93 38.82
CA ILE A 849 -43.54 -29.74 38.43
C ILE A 849 -44.97 -30.17 38.09
N ASN A 850 -45.87 -30.04 39.09
CA ASN A 850 -47.30 -30.03 38.80
C ASN A 850 -47.62 -28.74 38.05
N PHE A 851 -47.97 -28.86 36.77
CA PHE A 851 -48.66 -27.85 35.96
C PHE A 851 -49.94 -28.46 35.40
#